data_AF-A0A2V8MX57-F1
#
_entry.id   AF-A0A2V8MX57-F1
#
_cell.length_a   1.000
_cell.length_b   1.000
_cell.length_c   1.000
_cell.angle_alpha   90.00
_cell.angle_beta   90.00
_cell.angle_gamma   90.00
#
_symmetry.space_group_name_H-M   'P 1'
#
loop_
_entity.id
_entity.type
_entity.pdbx_description
1 polymer ?
#
loop_
_entity_poly.entity_id
_entity_poly.type
_entity_poly.pdbx_seq_one_letter_code
_entity_poly.pdbx_strand_id
1 'polypeptide(L)'
;QLEGIRFVITLDADTQLLRGTARRMIETLAHPLNQARLSPDGRRVVRGYTIIQPSVSATLPSATATWFSRIFADPRGIDPYTHAVSDIYQDLVGEGSYHGKGIYELRTFHRLLSERFPIAHLLSHDLLEGSLVRVGLATDIELLDVFPSSYIAWWNRHHRWIRGDWQIIDWLKPRVPVGGGKVEPNPLSTFNRWKIFDNLRRSLVPPATVALLLTGWLLTPAPILWSGIIAGLILWPVLNSLLALLFHPPPPGTRFWREPRDRLLRSLFEVIFLPDYASMALDAIARVAYRRIISHRLLLEWETAQDAHQRARNQQWQFVLGRLWIPAACVLLFVGATWRGTSAMVAVAPFLLLWALFPVAVIVINRPAKSWRGGILTADDRRFLRTAARRTWRYFDDFVGPQTFWLPPDNVQETPKREVFLRTSPTNIGLWMLATVAANDFGYITIDDLVARNLGTLETVGRLKRFEGHLFNWYDLSTLEPLHPRYVSTVDSGNLLASLWTFETSCDELATRPLLDASALRGIADTLGVMRQIAATIKEAEHPPAFLRLAELTAGQPANLEEVILRLREARSLAQDLLLFFHVPETDPRAYWAQQVAKQVAAWNAVIGKYFKPVEILMAPPSQLMSLGEAAHERRRDALAATFSLRNIATEGIPGLVPLLAFHGQREEPELPQP
;
A
#
# COMPACT_ATOMS: atom_id res chain seq x y z
N GLN A 1 -16.36 9.62 -41.19
CA GLN A 1 -14.88 9.69 -41.31
C GLN A 1 -14.37 10.53 -40.16
N LEU A 2 -13.41 10.03 -39.37
CA LEU A 2 -12.86 10.72 -38.20
C LEU A 2 -11.75 11.68 -38.66
N GLU A 3 -12.11 12.84 -39.21
CA GLU A 3 -11.13 13.84 -39.63
C GLU A 3 -10.50 14.55 -38.41
N GLY A 4 -9.19 14.79 -38.46
CA GLY A 4 -8.46 15.52 -37.40
C GLY A 4 -7.97 14.68 -36.20
N ILE A 5 -8.31 13.39 -36.09
CA ILE A 5 -7.82 12.53 -35.00
C ILE A 5 -6.38 12.08 -35.29
N ARG A 6 -5.46 12.39 -34.36
CA ARG A 6 -4.05 11.96 -34.43
C ARG A 6 -3.77 10.71 -33.60
N PHE A 7 -4.34 10.64 -32.39
CA PHE A 7 -4.09 9.55 -31.45
C PHE A 7 -5.39 8.88 -31.02
N VAL A 8 -5.34 7.57 -30.81
CA VAL A 8 -6.46 6.77 -30.31
C VAL A 8 -6.00 6.01 -29.08
N ILE A 9 -6.82 6.01 -28.04
CA ILE A 9 -6.59 5.25 -26.81
C ILE A 9 -7.51 4.02 -26.84
N THR A 10 -6.94 2.84 -26.66
CA THR A 10 -7.65 1.56 -26.55
C THR A 10 -7.65 1.08 -25.11
N LEU A 11 -8.84 0.81 -24.58
CA LEU A 11 -9.06 0.31 -23.22
C LEU A 11 -10.16 -0.74 -23.28
N ASP A 12 -10.05 -1.76 -22.42
CA ASP A 12 -11.20 -2.64 -22.16
C ASP A 12 -12.23 -1.90 -21.30
N ALA A 13 -13.49 -2.32 -21.37
CA ALA A 13 -14.58 -1.71 -20.61
C ALA A 13 -14.39 -1.78 -19.08
N ASP A 14 -13.61 -2.75 -18.60
CA ASP A 14 -13.25 -2.94 -17.19
C ASP A 14 -11.92 -2.27 -16.80
N THR A 15 -11.27 -1.55 -17.73
CA THR A 15 -10.03 -0.82 -17.45
C THR A 15 -10.34 0.59 -16.93
N GLN A 16 -9.79 0.93 -15.77
CA GLN A 16 -9.93 2.25 -15.17
C GLN A 16 -8.77 3.16 -15.55
N LEU A 17 -9.11 4.34 -16.06
CA LEU A 17 -8.17 5.38 -16.42
C LEU A 17 -8.00 6.37 -15.26
N LEU A 18 -6.81 6.42 -14.67
CA LEU A 18 -6.50 7.38 -13.60
C LEU A 18 -6.49 8.83 -14.12
N ARG A 19 -6.69 9.79 -13.20
CA ARG A 19 -6.72 11.21 -13.54
C ARG A 19 -5.39 11.63 -14.18
N GLY A 20 -5.46 12.20 -15.39
CA GLY A 20 -4.30 12.68 -16.13
C GLY A 20 -3.56 11.63 -16.97
N THR A 21 -3.91 10.34 -16.85
CA THR A 21 -3.22 9.26 -17.59
C THR A 21 -3.37 9.40 -19.11
N ALA A 22 -4.56 9.73 -19.63
CA ALA A 22 -4.74 9.96 -21.07
C ALA A 22 -3.86 11.11 -21.59
N ARG A 23 -3.78 12.21 -20.85
CA ARG A 23 -2.92 13.36 -21.20
C ARG A 23 -1.45 12.94 -21.24
N ARG A 24 -0.97 12.24 -20.20
CA ARG A 24 0.43 11.76 -20.16
C ARG A 24 0.74 10.80 -21.31
N MET A 25 -0.17 9.89 -21.65
CA MET A 25 0.01 9.00 -22.81
C MET A 25 0.13 9.78 -24.13
N ILE A 26 -0.71 10.80 -24.33
CA ILE A 26 -0.65 11.69 -25.49
C ILE A 26 0.68 12.46 -25.52
N GLU A 27 1.07 13.08 -24.41
CA GLU A 27 2.33 13.83 -24.29
C GLU A 27 3.55 12.94 -24.58
N THR A 28 3.57 11.72 -24.02
CA THR A 28 4.63 10.74 -24.25
C THR A 28 4.73 10.34 -25.72
N LEU A 29 3.62 9.97 -26.37
CA LEU A 29 3.66 9.56 -27.78
C LEU A 29 3.88 10.75 -28.74
N ALA A 30 3.44 11.95 -28.38
CA ALA A 30 3.66 13.16 -29.17
C ALA A 30 5.11 13.67 -29.12
N HIS A 31 5.88 13.29 -28.09
CA HIS A 31 7.26 13.71 -27.91
C HIS A 31 8.12 13.40 -29.15
N PRO A 32 8.95 14.35 -29.68
CA PRO A 32 9.69 14.15 -30.93
C PRO A 32 10.59 12.92 -30.97
N LEU A 33 11.12 12.47 -29.82
CA LEU A 33 11.93 11.25 -29.74
C LEU A 33 11.11 9.96 -29.89
N ASN A 34 9.81 10.01 -29.57
CA ASN A 34 8.91 8.87 -29.60
C ASN A 34 8.09 8.81 -30.90
N GLN A 35 8.06 9.88 -31.71
CA GLN A 35 7.33 9.88 -32.97
C GLN A 35 7.88 8.82 -33.93
N ALA A 36 6.99 7.94 -34.42
CA ALA A 36 7.33 6.91 -35.38
C ALA A 36 7.92 7.52 -36.68
N ARG A 37 9.08 7.03 -37.08
CA ARG A 37 9.72 7.30 -38.37
C ARG A 37 9.69 6.02 -39.19
N LEU A 38 9.05 6.08 -40.35
CA LEU A 38 8.97 4.96 -41.27
C LEU A 38 10.25 4.85 -42.11
N SER A 39 10.56 3.64 -42.55
CA SER A 39 11.56 3.36 -43.58
C SER A 39 11.20 4.05 -44.92
N PRO A 40 12.16 4.22 -45.84
CA PRO A 40 11.90 4.86 -47.14
C PRO A 40 10.81 4.16 -47.97
N ASP A 41 10.68 2.85 -47.84
CA ASP A 41 9.61 2.06 -48.46
C ASP A 41 8.25 2.16 -47.74
N GLY A 42 8.22 2.82 -46.57
CA GLY A 42 7.03 3.03 -45.75
C GLY A 42 6.50 1.77 -45.06
N ARG A 43 7.25 0.67 -45.03
CA ARG A 43 6.77 -0.65 -44.58
C ARG A 43 7.10 -1.01 -43.14
N ARG A 44 7.99 -0.27 -42.48
CA ARG A 44 8.46 -0.55 -41.12
C ARG A 44 8.80 0.73 -40.37
N VAL A 45 8.63 0.72 -39.04
CA VAL A 45 9.15 1.77 -38.15
C VAL A 45 10.65 1.57 -37.90
N VAL A 46 11.47 2.55 -38.27
CA VAL A 46 12.93 2.53 -38.04
C VAL A 46 13.31 3.21 -36.72
N ARG A 47 12.55 4.20 -36.27
CA ARG A 47 12.78 4.95 -35.01
C ARG A 47 11.45 5.39 -34.40
N GLY A 48 11.42 5.57 -33.08
CA GLY A 48 10.22 5.94 -32.35
C GLY A 48 9.24 4.78 -32.24
N TYR A 49 8.01 5.09 -31.87
CA TYR A 49 6.98 4.13 -31.49
C TYR A 49 5.65 4.52 -32.13
N THR A 50 4.92 3.51 -32.62
CA THR A 50 3.54 3.74 -33.07
C THR A 50 2.56 3.57 -31.91
N ILE A 51 2.87 2.68 -30.97
CA ILE A 51 2.09 2.39 -29.78
C ILE A 51 2.91 2.72 -28.54
N ILE A 52 2.29 3.36 -27.54
CA ILE A 52 2.79 3.36 -26.16
C ILE A 52 1.91 2.46 -25.31
N GLN A 53 2.52 1.43 -24.74
CA GLN A 53 1.93 0.52 -23.75
C GLN A 53 2.17 1.09 -22.34
N PRO A 54 1.13 1.52 -21.61
CA PRO A 54 1.27 1.85 -20.20
C PRO A 54 1.42 0.59 -19.33
N SER A 55 1.87 0.76 -18.09
CA SER A 55 1.82 -0.31 -17.09
C SER A 55 0.36 -0.62 -16.72
N VAL A 56 0.05 -1.91 -16.58
CA VAL A 56 -1.29 -2.37 -16.20
C VAL A 56 -1.20 -3.15 -14.89
N SER A 57 -1.94 -2.70 -13.89
CA SER A 57 -1.99 -3.26 -12.54
C SER A 57 -3.40 -3.71 -12.18
N ALA A 58 -3.54 -4.68 -11.28
CA ALA A 58 -4.86 -5.12 -10.83
C ALA A 58 -5.47 -4.09 -9.85
N THR A 59 -6.76 -3.80 -9.98
CA THR A 59 -7.50 -3.00 -9.00
C THR A 59 -7.50 -3.71 -7.63
N LEU A 60 -7.21 -2.97 -6.53
CA LEU A 60 -7.14 -3.54 -5.18
C LEU A 60 -8.41 -4.31 -4.76
N PRO A 61 -9.65 -3.84 -5.05
CA PRO A 61 -10.86 -4.61 -4.76
C PRO A 61 -10.92 -5.94 -5.53
N SER A 62 -10.48 -6.00 -6.79
CA SER A 62 -10.49 -7.26 -7.56
C SER A 62 -9.38 -8.21 -7.10
N ALA A 63 -8.19 -7.69 -6.80
CA ALA A 63 -7.07 -8.47 -6.29
C ALA A 63 -7.39 -9.14 -4.94
N THR A 64 -8.25 -8.54 -4.13
CA THR A 64 -8.61 -9.04 -2.78
C THR A 64 -9.99 -9.69 -2.69
N ALA A 65 -10.69 -9.89 -3.81
CA ALA A 65 -12.07 -10.38 -3.85
C ALA A 65 -12.22 -11.84 -3.37
N THR A 66 -11.36 -12.74 -3.82
CA THR A 66 -11.40 -14.18 -3.50
C THR A 66 -10.05 -14.68 -3.02
N TRP A 67 -10.01 -15.89 -2.46
CA TRP A 67 -8.72 -16.54 -2.17
C TRP A 67 -7.89 -16.74 -3.44
N PHE A 68 -8.55 -16.97 -4.58
CA PHE A 68 -7.90 -17.09 -5.89
C PHE A 68 -7.20 -15.80 -6.27
N SER A 69 -7.93 -14.68 -6.32
CA SER A 69 -7.32 -13.40 -6.66
C SER A 69 -6.25 -13.02 -5.64
N ARG A 70 -6.42 -13.31 -4.35
CA ARG A 70 -5.44 -12.94 -3.33
C ARG A 70 -4.11 -13.71 -3.42
N ILE A 71 -4.12 -14.93 -3.96
CA ILE A 71 -2.92 -15.76 -4.14
C ILE A 71 -2.27 -15.52 -5.50
N PHE A 72 -3.09 -15.29 -6.54
CA PHE A 72 -2.63 -15.23 -7.93
C PHE A 72 -2.57 -13.82 -8.53
N ALA A 73 -3.32 -12.85 -8.00
CA ALA A 73 -3.13 -11.45 -8.34
C ALA A 73 -1.87 -10.96 -7.64
N ASP A 74 -1.00 -10.30 -8.40
CA ASP A 74 0.11 -9.53 -7.85
C ASP A 74 -0.43 -8.14 -7.49
N PRO A 75 -0.74 -7.86 -6.21
CA PRO A 75 -1.30 -6.58 -5.81
C PRO A 75 -0.16 -5.56 -5.75
N ARG A 76 0.22 -5.03 -6.90
CA ARG A 76 1.06 -3.84 -7.01
C ARG A 76 0.35 -2.70 -6.29
N GLY A 77 0.83 -2.32 -5.11
CA GLY A 77 0.16 -1.30 -4.30
C GLY A 77 0.75 -1.01 -2.93
N ILE A 78 1.83 -1.68 -2.52
CA ILE A 78 2.49 -1.43 -1.22
C ILE A 78 3.86 -0.77 -1.41
N ASP A 79 4.43 -0.80 -2.61
CA ASP A 79 5.71 -0.18 -2.89
C ASP A 79 5.84 0.21 -4.38
N PRO A 80 5.77 1.50 -4.74
CA PRO A 80 5.97 1.95 -6.12
C PRO A 80 7.46 1.97 -6.55
N TYR A 81 8.40 1.69 -5.66
CA TYR A 81 9.84 1.84 -5.94
C TYR A 81 10.61 0.53 -6.04
N THR A 82 10.10 -0.59 -5.52
CA THR A 82 11.00 -1.73 -5.23
C THR A 82 10.80 -3.00 -6.05
N HIS A 83 9.83 -3.10 -6.98
CA HIS A 83 9.74 -4.26 -7.88
C HIS A 83 9.36 -3.94 -9.33
N ALA A 84 10.37 -4.04 -10.21
CA ALA A 84 10.37 -4.13 -11.69
C ALA A 84 9.80 -2.94 -12.49
N VAL A 85 10.54 -1.82 -12.48
CA VAL A 85 10.49 -0.74 -13.49
C VAL A 85 11.07 -1.19 -14.86
N SER A 86 11.68 -2.38 -14.94
CA SER A 86 12.32 -2.92 -16.14
C SER A 86 11.44 -3.93 -16.88
N ASP A 87 11.17 -3.65 -18.15
CA ASP A 87 10.78 -4.68 -19.11
C ASP A 87 12.03 -5.08 -19.88
N ILE A 88 12.42 -6.35 -19.73
CA ILE A 88 13.64 -6.91 -20.32
C ILE A 88 13.70 -6.67 -21.83
N TYR A 89 12.55 -6.62 -22.52
CA TYR A 89 12.51 -6.38 -23.96
C TYR A 89 12.74 -4.90 -24.29
N GLN A 90 12.08 -3.99 -23.58
CA GLN A 90 12.30 -2.56 -23.74
C GLN A 90 13.75 -2.17 -23.42
N ASP A 91 14.34 -2.75 -22.38
CA ASP A 91 15.71 -2.42 -21.95
C ASP A 91 16.78 -2.97 -22.90
N LEU A 92 16.59 -4.19 -23.42
CA LEU A 92 17.59 -4.82 -24.30
C LEU A 92 17.50 -4.36 -25.76
N VAL A 93 16.30 -4.10 -26.28
CA VAL A 93 16.12 -3.80 -27.71
C VAL A 93 15.35 -2.52 -28.01
N GLY A 94 14.87 -1.81 -26.97
CA GLY A 94 14.06 -0.61 -27.16
C GLY A 94 12.69 -0.89 -27.77
N GLU A 95 12.09 -2.06 -27.49
CA GLU A 95 10.73 -2.44 -27.92
C GLU A 95 9.98 -3.24 -26.84
N GLY A 96 8.84 -2.72 -26.39
CA GLY A 96 7.92 -3.42 -25.48
C GLY A 96 7.00 -4.43 -26.17
N SER A 97 6.03 -4.95 -25.43
CA SER A 97 4.95 -5.82 -25.93
C SER A 97 3.60 -5.13 -25.78
N TYR A 98 2.76 -5.20 -26.81
CA TYR A 98 1.40 -4.65 -26.75
C TYR A 98 0.45 -5.70 -26.21
N HIS A 99 -0.38 -5.29 -25.25
CA HIS A 99 -1.34 -6.14 -24.53
C HIS A 99 -2.79 -5.68 -24.73
N GLY A 100 -3.07 -4.99 -25.85
CA GLY A 100 -4.42 -4.55 -26.21
C GLY A 100 -4.87 -3.23 -25.56
N LYS A 101 -4.07 -2.68 -24.65
CA LYS A 101 -4.38 -1.44 -23.89
C LYS A 101 -3.28 -0.42 -24.08
N GLY A 102 -3.61 0.79 -24.50
CA GLY A 102 -2.62 1.86 -24.63
C GLY A 102 -3.05 2.95 -25.59
N ILE A 103 -2.08 3.69 -26.11
CA ILE A 103 -2.30 4.76 -27.10
C ILE A 103 -1.54 4.45 -28.38
N TYR A 104 -2.12 4.76 -29.53
CA TYR A 104 -1.44 4.64 -30.82
C TYR A 104 -1.65 5.85 -31.73
N GLU A 105 -0.69 6.08 -32.63
CA GLU A 105 -0.77 7.11 -33.66
C GLU A 105 -1.53 6.58 -34.89
N LEU A 106 -2.69 7.15 -35.15
CA LEU A 106 -3.70 6.58 -36.05
C LEU A 106 -3.17 6.39 -37.47
N ARG A 107 -2.41 7.36 -38.00
CA ARG A 107 -1.92 7.34 -39.38
C ARG A 107 -0.88 6.24 -39.59
N THR A 108 0.11 6.15 -38.71
CA THR A 108 1.15 5.11 -38.80
C THR A 108 0.56 3.73 -38.55
N PHE A 109 -0.32 3.58 -37.56
CA PHE A 109 -0.99 2.32 -37.26
C PHE A 109 -1.79 1.81 -38.46
N HIS A 110 -2.65 2.66 -39.04
CA HIS A 110 -3.43 2.31 -40.22
C HIS A 110 -2.53 2.01 -41.44
N ARG A 111 -1.48 2.80 -41.67
CA ARG A 111 -0.56 2.58 -42.79
C ARG A 111 0.16 1.23 -42.74
N LEU A 112 0.49 0.74 -41.54
CA LEU A 112 1.27 -0.48 -41.36
C LEU A 112 0.42 -1.76 -41.25
N LEU A 113 -0.85 -1.65 -40.87
CA LEU A 113 -1.71 -2.80 -40.55
C LEU A 113 -2.92 -2.96 -41.46
N SER A 114 -3.38 -1.91 -42.17
CA SER A 114 -4.56 -2.01 -43.02
C SER A 114 -4.40 -3.05 -44.12
N GLU A 115 -5.43 -3.89 -44.27
CA GLU A 115 -5.49 -5.03 -45.20
C GLU A 115 -4.34 -6.05 -45.06
N ARG A 116 -3.58 -5.99 -43.96
CA ARG A 116 -2.40 -6.82 -43.81
C ARG A 116 -2.72 -8.23 -43.36
N PHE A 117 -3.73 -8.41 -42.52
CA PHE A 117 -4.07 -9.72 -41.96
C PHE A 117 -5.16 -10.44 -42.76
N PRO A 118 -5.10 -11.77 -42.87
CA PRO A 118 -6.20 -12.54 -43.45
C PRO A 118 -7.49 -12.39 -42.62
N ILE A 119 -8.64 -12.31 -43.31
CA ILE A 119 -9.94 -12.17 -42.67
C ILE A 119 -10.24 -13.40 -41.80
N ALA A 120 -10.77 -13.17 -40.61
CA ALA A 120 -11.20 -14.21 -39.65
C ALA A 120 -10.11 -15.20 -39.22
N HIS A 121 -8.84 -14.78 -39.25
CA HIS A 121 -7.71 -15.64 -38.92
C HIS A 121 -7.17 -15.47 -37.49
N LEU A 122 -7.25 -14.25 -36.94
CA LEU A 122 -6.58 -13.84 -35.71
C LEU A 122 -7.58 -13.59 -34.57
N LEU A 123 -7.63 -14.49 -33.58
CA LEU A 123 -8.40 -14.31 -32.35
C LEU A 123 -7.72 -13.32 -31.38
N SER A 124 -6.39 -13.38 -31.29
CA SER A 124 -5.57 -12.44 -30.52
C SER A 124 -4.60 -11.76 -31.47
N HIS A 125 -4.69 -10.44 -31.58
CA HIS A 125 -3.91 -9.64 -32.52
C HIS A 125 -2.88 -8.73 -31.83
N ASP A 126 -3.03 -8.48 -30.52
CA ASP A 126 -2.24 -7.51 -29.75
C ASP A 126 -0.73 -7.67 -29.95
N LEU A 127 -0.20 -8.88 -29.70
CA LEU A 127 1.24 -9.14 -29.83
C LEU A 127 1.73 -8.94 -31.27
N LEU A 128 0.94 -9.39 -32.25
CA LEU A 128 1.32 -9.36 -33.66
C LEU A 128 1.28 -7.94 -34.22
N GLU A 129 0.22 -7.19 -33.91
CA GLU A 129 0.11 -5.77 -34.25
C GLU A 129 1.25 -4.97 -33.65
N GLY A 130 1.49 -5.13 -32.34
CA GLY A 130 2.60 -4.47 -31.65
C GLY A 130 3.96 -4.80 -32.28
N SER A 131 4.16 -6.06 -32.67
CA SER A 131 5.39 -6.52 -33.32
C SER A 131 5.63 -5.94 -34.72
N LEU A 132 4.59 -5.46 -35.40
CA LEU A 132 4.67 -4.85 -36.72
C LEU A 132 4.81 -3.33 -36.67
N VAL A 133 4.17 -2.69 -35.69
CA VAL A 133 4.13 -1.22 -35.59
C VAL A 133 5.12 -0.64 -34.60
N ARG A 134 5.82 -1.47 -33.82
CA ARG A 134 6.78 -1.10 -32.78
C ARG A 134 6.13 -0.39 -31.59
N VAL A 135 6.38 -0.95 -30.40
CA VAL A 135 5.75 -0.56 -29.13
C VAL A 135 6.81 0.01 -28.20
N GLY A 136 6.52 1.14 -27.57
CA GLY A 136 7.28 1.67 -26.44
C GLY A 136 6.54 1.40 -25.13
N LEU A 137 7.26 1.06 -24.07
CA LEU A 137 6.68 0.89 -22.73
C LEU A 137 6.79 2.20 -21.92
N ALA A 138 5.70 2.61 -21.28
CA ALA A 138 5.66 3.71 -20.32
C ALA A 138 5.30 3.17 -18.93
N THR A 139 6.32 2.82 -18.13
CA THR A 139 6.14 2.21 -16.81
C THR A 139 5.60 3.19 -15.76
N ASP A 140 5.84 4.48 -15.95
CA ASP A 140 5.42 5.60 -15.13
C ASP A 140 3.95 6.00 -15.32
N ILE A 141 3.27 5.42 -16.32
CA ILE A 141 1.85 5.62 -16.62
C ILE A 141 1.10 4.34 -16.29
N GLU A 142 0.22 4.38 -15.29
CA GLU A 142 -0.52 3.21 -14.80
C GLU A 142 -2.00 3.22 -15.23
N LEU A 143 -2.47 2.05 -15.67
CA LEU A 143 -3.87 1.69 -15.86
C LEU A 143 -4.27 0.60 -14.87
N LEU A 144 -5.49 0.66 -14.36
CA LEU A 144 -6.00 -0.37 -13.46
C LEU A 144 -6.96 -1.31 -14.20
N ASP A 145 -6.73 -2.62 -14.11
CA ASP A 145 -7.52 -3.67 -14.74
C ASP A 145 -8.18 -4.57 -13.69
N VAL A 146 -9.24 -5.28 -14.09
CA VAL A 146 -9.92 -6.24 -13.22
C VAL A 146 -9.23 -7.60 -13.33
N PHE A 147 -8.69 -8.08 -12.22
CA PHE A 147 -8.14 -9.44 -12.16
C PHE A 147 -9.28 -10.48 -12.04
N PRO A 148 -9.18 -11.66 -12.70
CA PRO A 148 -10.18 -12.70 -12.59
C PRO A 148 -10.41 -13.12 -11.12
N SER A 149 -11.64 -13.02 -10.64
CA SER A 149 -11.97 -13.35 -9.25
C SER A 149 -12.25 -14.85 -9.01
N SER A 150 -12.16 -15.71 -10.03
CA SER A 150 -12.26 -17.17 -9.86
C SER A 150 -11.32 -17.91 -10.80
N TYR A 151 -10.95 -19.14 -10.42
CA TYR A 151 -10.14 -20.03 -11.25
C TYR A 151 -10.80 -20.31 -12.61
N ILE A 152 -12.14 -20.42 -12.66
CA ILE A 152 -12.88 -20.71 -13.89
C ILE A 152 -12.81 -19.51 -14.86
N ALA A 153 -12.95 -18.28 -14.33
CA ALA A 153 -12.81 -17.08 -15.15
C ALA A 153 -11.37 -16.94 -15.69
N TRP A 154 -10.38 -17.28 -14.87
CA TRP A 154 -8.98 -17.35 -15.30
C TRP A 154 -8.76 -18.43 -16.37
N TRP A 155 -9.31 -19.63 -16.18
CA TRP A 155 -9.22 -20.75 -17.11
C TRP A 155 -9.78 -20.37 -18.50
N ASN A 156 -10.98 -19.79 -18.55
CA ASN A 156 -11.60 -19.37 -19.81
C ASN A 156 -10.75 -18.30 -20.53
N ARG A 157 -10.23 -17.33 -19.78
CA ARG A 157 -9.37 -16.26 -20.32
C ARG A 157 -8.06 -16.85 -20.87
N HIS A 158 -7.45 -17.77 -20.14
CA HIS A 158 -6.17 -18.38 -20.50
C HIS A 158 -6.29 -19.33 -21.69
N HIS A 159 -7.36 -20.14 -21.75
CA HIS A 159 -7.67 -20.98 -22.91
C HIS A 159 -7.78 -20.15 -24.19
N ARG A 160 -8.52 -19.03 -24.15
CA ARG A 160 -8.63 -18.10 -25.28
C ARG A 160 -7.29 -17.52 -25.70
N TRP A 161 -6.42 -17.15 -24.75
CA TRP A 161 -5.10 -16.60 -25.03
C TRP A 161 -4.18 -17.62 -25.70
N ILE A 162 -4.10 -18.85 -25.19
CA ILE A 162 -3.33 -19.93 -25.83
C ILE A 162 -3.86 -20.18 -27.25
N ARG A 163 -5.19 -20.18 -27.46
CA ARG A 163 -5.73 -20.30 -28.82
C ARG A 163 -5.26 -19.18 -29.75
N GLY A 164 -5.28 -17.94 -29.27
CA GLY A 164 -4.79 -16.79 -30.02
C GLY A 164 -3.29 -16.88 -30.35
N ASP A 165 -2.46 -17.27 -29.38
CA ASP A 165 -1.02 -17.46 -29.57
C ASP A 165 -0.73 -18.54 -30.64
N TRP A 166 -1.44 -19.66 -30.61
CA TRP A 166 -1.24 -20.74 -31.57
C TRP A 166 -1.78 -20.43 -32.98
N GLN A 167 -2.69 -19.46 -33.13
CA GLN A 167 -3.13 -19.00 -34.45
C GLN A 167 -2.05 -18.20 -35.17
N ILE A 168 -1.20 -17.47 -34.45
CA ILE A 168 -0.11 -16.69 -35.06
C ILE A 168 1.15 -17.51 -35.35
N ILE A 169 1.10 -18.85 -35.25
CA ILE A 169 2.26 -19.73 -35.48
C ILE A 169 2.90 -19.56 -36.88
N ASP A 170 2.12 -19.16 -37.90
CA ASP A 170 2.67 -18.92 -39.25
C ASP A 170 3.69 -17.78 -39.28
N TRP A 171 3.59 -16.82 -38.35
CA TRP A 171 4.53 -15.70 -38.25
C TRP A 171 5.90 -16.10 -37.68
N LEU A 172 6.10 -17.38 -37.38
CA LEU A 172 7.43 -17.97 -37.18
C LEU A 172 8.10 -18.41 -38.48
N LYS A 173 7.35 -18.58 -39.58
CA LYS A 173 7.88 -19.05 -40.87
C LYS A 173 8.60 -17.91 -41.62
N PRO A 174 9.49 -18.22 -42.59
CA PRO A 174 10.13 -17.20 -43.42
C PRO A 174 9.17 -16.42 -44.32
N ARG A 175 7.98 -16.97 -44.58
CA ARG A 175 6.92 -16.37 -45.40
C ARG A 175 5.61 -16.41 -44.63
N VAL A 176 4.88 -15.29 -44.60
CA VAL A 176 3.68 -15.10 -43.76
C VAL A 176 2.45 -14.81 -44.61
N PRO A 177 1.26 -15.27 -44.19
CA PRO A 177 0.02 -14.97 -44.88
C PRO A 177 -0.33 -13.48 -44.70
N VAL A 178 -0.81 -12.87 -45.78
CA VAL A 178 -1.35 -11.50 -45.76
C VAL A 178 -2.78 -11.45 -46.30
N GLY A 179 -3.44 -10.30 -46.15
CA GLY A 179 -4.77 -10.06 -46.70
C GLY A 179 -4.85 -10.37 -48.21
N GLY A 180 -6.04 -10.79 -48.65
CA GLY A 180 -6.27 -11.19 -50.04
C GLY A 180 -5.64 -12.52 -50.45
N GLY A 181 -5.24 -13.37 -49.50
CA GLY A 181 -4.75 -14.73 -49.76
C GLY A 181 -3.31 -14.81 -50.29
N LYS A 182 -2.58 -13.68 -50.26
CA LYS A 182 -1.17 -13.62 -50.70
C LYS A 182 -0.24 -14.03 -49.56
N VAL A 183 1.03 -14.27 -49.89
CA VAL A 183 2.09 -14.61 -48.92
C VAL A 183 3.32 -13.74 -49.18
N GLU A 184 3.76 -13.00 -48.17
CA GLU A 184 4.93 -12.12 -48.22
C GLU A 184 6.12 -12.67 -47.39
N PRO A 185 7.36 -12.24 -47.67
CA PRO A 185 8.48 -12.48 -46.76
C PRO A 185 8.18 -11.94 -45.37
N ASN A 186 8.54 -12.68 -44.33
CA ASN A 186 8.21 -12.32 -42.95
C ASN A 186 8.83 -10.96 -42.57
N PRO A 187 8.00 -9.94 -42.26
CA PRO A 187 8.48 -8.62 -41.89
C PRO A 187 9.00 -8.53 -40.44
N LEU A 188 8.73 -9.56 -39.63
CA LEU A 188 9.08 -9.58 -38.21
C LEU A 188 10.58 -9.76 -38.02
N SER A 189 11.14 -8.99 -37.09
CA SER A 189 12.50 -9.18 -36.62
C SER A 189 12.67 -10.56 -35.96
N THR A 190 13.91 -11.04 -35.89
CA THR A 190 14.26 -12.27 -35.15
C THR A 190 13.75 -12.21 -33.70
N PHE A 191 13.77 -11.03 -33.10
CA PHE A 191 13.31 -10.80 -31.75
C PHE A 191 11.78 -10.89 -31.61
N ASN A 192 11.02 -10.30 -32.53
CA ASN A 192 9.56 -10.41 -32.50
C ASN A 192 9.09 -11.85 -32.79
N ARG A 193 9.84 -12.60 -33.61
CA ARG A 193 9.64 -14.05 -33.77
C ARG A 193 9.95 -14.81 -32.49
N TRP A 194 10.96 -14.40 -31.72
CA TRP A 194 11.26 -14.96 -30.41
C TRP A 194 10.11 -14.75 -29.41
N LYS A 195 9.49 -13.56 -29.37
CA LYS A 195 8.31 -13.30 -28.51
C LYS A 195 7.18 -14.29 -28.80
N ILE A 196 6.87 -14.51 -30.08
CA ILE A 196 5.85 -15.48 -30.51
C ILE A 196 6.26 -16.90 -30.08
N PHE A 197 7.50 -17.31 -30.35
CA PHE A 197 8.01 -18.62 -29.95
C PHE A 197 7.94 -18.84 -28.44
N ASP A 198 8.31 -17.85 -27.63
CA ASP A 198 8.30 -17.95 -26.17
C ASP A 198 6.86 -18.11 -25.64
N ASN A 199 5.86 -17.43 -26.21
CA ASN A 199 4.46 -17.65 -25.85
C ASN A 199 4.02 -19.10 -26.14
N LEU A 200 4.34 -19.63 -27.33
CA LEU A 200 4.03 -21.03 -27.68
C LEU A 200 4.74 -22.00 -26.72
N ARG A 201 6.03 -21.78 -26.47
CA ARG A 201 6.84 -22.59 -25.54
C ARG A 201 6.23 -22.57 -24.13
N ARG A 202 5.86 -21.40 -23.60
CA ARG A 202 5.22 -21.26 -22.28
C ARG A 202 3.94 -22.09 -22.17
N SER A 203 3.11 -22.09 -23.21
CA SER A 203 1.88 -22.90 -23.23
C SER A 203 2.15 -24.42 -23.22
N LEU A 204 3.33 -24.86 -23.66
CA LEU A 204 3.75 -26.27 -23.66
C LEU A 204 4.42 -26.70 -22.36
N VAL A 205 4.79 -25.77 -21.47
CA VAL A 205 5.45 -26.11 -20.20
C VAL A 205 4.58 -27.02 -19.34
N PRO A 206 3.28 -26.72 -19.05
CA PRO A 206 2.47 -27.60 -18.21
C PRO A 206 2.31 -29.02 -18.79
N PRO A 207 1.95 -29.20 -20.09
CA PRO A 207 1.93 -30.53 -20.72
C PRO A 207 3.28 -31.24 -20.67
N ALA A 208 4.39 -30.54 -20.93
CA ALA A 208 5.73 -31.12 -20.89
C ALA A 208 6.13 -31.55 -19.48
N THR A 209 5.77 -30.79 -18.44
CA THR A 209 6.00 -31.15 -17.04
C THR A 209 5.25 -32.44 -16.66
N VAL A 210 3.98 -32.55 -17.05
CA VAL A 210 3.20 -33.79 -16.83
C VAL A 210 3.82 -34.95 -17.59
N ALA A 211 4.19 -34.76 -18.86
CA ALA A 211 4.83 -35.80 -19.68
C ALA A 211 6.17 -36.26 -19.10
N LEU A 212 7.00 -35.34 -18.59
CA LEU A 212 8.27 -35.64 -17.92
C LEU A 212 8.05 -36.41 -16.62
N LEU A 213 7.07 -36.03 -15.80
CA LEU A 213 6.70 -36.78 -14.60
C LEU A 213 6.26 -38.21 -14.96
N LEU A 214 5.33 -38.36 -15.91
CA LEU A 214 4.84 -39.68 -16.35
C LEU A 214 5.97 -40.53 -16.94
N THR A 215 6.84 -39.94 -17.76
CA THR A 215 8.02 -40.62 -18.32
C THR A 215 8.99 -41.02 -17.21
N GLY A 216 9.28 -40.13 -16.27
CA GLY A 216 10.13 -40.40 -15.12
C GLY A 216 9.59 -41.55 -14.26
N TRP A 217 8.29 -41.56 -14.00
CA TRP A 217 7.62 -42.57 -13.18
C TRP A 217 7.50 -43.93 -13.88
N LEU A 218 7.16 -43.94 -15.17
CA LEU A 218 6.77 -45.14 -15.89
C LEU A 218 7.86 -45.69 -16.82
N LEU A 219 8.88 -44.92 -17.19
CA LEU A 219 9.85 -45.33 -18.22
C LEU A 219 11.30 -45.33 -17.71
N THR A 220 11.57 -44.85 -16.50
CA THR A 220 12.95 -44.77 -15.97
C THR A 220 13.14 -45.59 -14.68
N PRO A 221 14.38 -46.03 -14.39
CA PRO A 221 14.69 -46.76 -13.16
C PRO A 221 14.79 -45.85 -11.91
N ALA A 222 14.78 -44.52 -12.09
CA ALA A 222 14.99 -43.54 -11.02
C ALA A 222 13.80 -42.57 -10.87
N PRO A 223 12.58 -43.05 -10.55
CA PRO A 223 11.38 -42.22 -10.51
C PRO A 223 11.48 -41.09 -9.46
N ILE A 224 12.18 -41.32 -8.35
CA ILE A 224 12.40 -40.34 -7.28
C ILE A 224 13.21 -39.13 -7.79
N LEU A 225 14.21 -39.36 -8.65
CA LEU A 225 15.04 -38.29 -9.19
C LEU A 225 14.20 -37.28 -9.99
N TRP A 226 13.31 -37.79 -10.86
CA TRP A 226 12.44 -36.95 -11.67
C TRP A 226 11.43 -36.16 -10.82
N SER A 227 10.81 -36.81 -9.84
CA SER A 227 9.96 -36.10 -8.87
C SER A 227 10.72 -35.03 -8.11
N GLY A 228 11.96 -35.30 -7.69
CA GLY A 228 12.83 -34.37 -6.98
C GLY A 228 13.23 -33.16 -7.82
N ILE A 229 13.60 -33.37 -9.09
CA ILE A 229 13.94 -32.27 -10.02
C ILE A 229 12.74 -31.36 -10.23
N ILE A 230 11.57 -31.92 -10.54
CA ILE A 230 10.35 -31.13 -10.77
C ILE A 230 9.92 -30.40 -9.49
N ALA A 231 9.99 -31.06 -8.33
CA ALA A 231 9.71 -30.41 -7.04
C ALA A 231 10.69 -29.25 -6.77
N GLY A 232 11.98 -29.43 -7.03
CA GLY A 232 12.98 -28.38 -6.88
C GLY A 232 12.72 -27.15 -7.76
N LEU A 233 12.31 -27.37 -9.02
CA LEU A 233 11.94 -26.28 -9.93
C LEU A 233 10.71 -25.51 -9.47
N ILE A 234 9.67 -26.22 -9.00
CA ILE A 234 8.42 -25.61 -8.54
C ILE A 234 8.59 -24.88 -7.20
N LEU A 235 9.46 -25.39 -6.33
CA LEU A 235 9.75 -24.79 -5.02
C LEU A 235 10.86 -23.73 -5.06
N TRP A 236 11.49 -23.49 -6.22
CA TRP A 236 12.54 -22.49 -6.38
C TRP A 236 12.14 -21.09 -5.87
N PRO A 237 10.93 -20.55 -6.14
CA PRO A 237 10.53 -19.25 -5.62
C PRO A 237 10.47 -19.21 -4.09
N VAL A 238 10.10 -20.32 -3.45
CA VAL A 238 10.06 -20.47 -1.99
C VAL A 238 11.48 -20.47 -1.43
N LEU A 239 12.38 -21.26 -2.03
CA LEU A 239 13.79 -21.29 -1.65
C LEU A 239 14.41 -19.88 -1.77
N ASN A 240 14.13 -19.17 -2.86
CA ASN A 240 14.62 -17.80 -3.04
C ASN A 240 14.09 -16.85 -1.95
N SER A 241 12.83 -16.95 -1.52
CA SER A 241 12.35 -16.14 -0.39
C SER A 241 12.99 -16.51 0.95
N LEU A 242 13.30 -17.79 1.17
CA LEU A 242 13.99 -18.22 2.39
C LEU A 242 15.45 -17.76 2.40
N LEU A 243 16.12 -17.79 1.25
CA LEU A 243 17.47 -17.24 1.10
C LEU A 243 17.47 -15.72 1.32
N ALA A 244 16.47 -15.00 0.79
CA ALA A 244 16.33 -13.58 1.04
C ALA A 244 16.21 -13.26 2.54
N LEU A 245 15.47 -14.06 3.30
CA LEU A 245 15.40 -13.91 4.76
C LEU A 245 16.73 -14.21 5.48
N LEU A 246 17.56 -15.08 4.93
CA LEU A 246 18.88 -15.41 5.48
C LEU A 246 19.88 -14.25 5.25
N PHE A 247 19.88 -13.66 4.05
CA PHE A 247 20.81 -12.57 3.70
C PHE A 247 20.33 -11.19 4.13
N HIS A 248 19.01 -11.00 4.24
CA HIS A 248 18.36 -9.76 4.63
C HIS A 248 17.31 -10.04 5.72
N PRO A 249 17.73 -10.41 6.94
CA PRO A 249 16.82 -10.69 8.03
C PRO A 249 16.02 -9.44 8.37
N PRO A 250 14.68 -9.51 8.37
CA PRO A 250 13.85 -8.36 8.62
C PRO A 250 13.84 -8.01 10.12
N PRO A 251 13.49 -6.76 10.48
CA PRO A 251 13.46 -6.31 11.86
C PRO A 251 12.53 -7.18 12.75
N PRO A 252 12.84 -7.30 14.06
CA PRO A 252 11.98 -7.98 15.02
C PRO A 252 10.54 -7.44 14.99
N GLY A 253 9.54 -8.35 15.03
CA GLY A 253 8.12 -7.98 15.04
C GLY A 253 7.47 -7.82 13.66
N THR A 254 8.23 -7.94 12.58
CA THR A 254 7.68 -8.00 11.21
C THR A 254 7.07 -9.38 10.92
N ARG A 255 6.03 -9.46 10.07
CA ARG A 255 5.45 -10.74 9.62
C ARG A 255 6.31 -11.37 8.52
N PHE A 256 7.57 -11.65 8.81
CA PHE A 256 8.57 -12.09 7.83
C PHE A 256 8.24 -13.42 7.13
N TRP A 257 7.46 -14.30 7.78
CA TRP A 257 6.97 -15.54 7.19
C TRP A 257 5.88 -15.34 6.13
N ARG A 258 5.31 -14.13 5.99
CA ARG A 258 4.20 -13.88 5.07
C ARG A 258 4.58 -14.16 3.63
N GLU A 259 5.72 -13.67 3.19
CA GLU A 259 6.17 -13.81 1.80
C GLU A 259 6.52 -15.28 1.45
N PRO A 260 7.34 -16.02 2.23
CA PRO A 260 7.56 -17.45 1.97
C PRO A 260 6.26 -18.26 1.99
N ARG A 261 5.34 -17.96 2.91
CA ARG A 261 4.02 -18.63 2.98
C ARG A 261 3.23 -18.38 1.71
N ASP A 262 3.12 -17.14 1.25
CA ASP A 262 2.32 -16.79 0.08
C ASP A 262 2.93 -17.41 -1.20
N ARG A 263 4.27 -17.47 -1.32
CA ARG A 263 4.95 -18.20 -2.40
C ARG A 263 4.72 -19.71 -2.33
N LEU A 264 4.78 -20.30 -1.13
CA LEU A 264 4.52 -21.74 -0.94
C LEU A 264 3.09 -22.10 -1.33
N LEU A 265 2.11 -21.31 -0.88
CA LEU A 265 0.71 -21.51 -1.25
C LEU A 265 0.52 -21.47 -2.76
N ARG A 266 1.15 -20.50 -3.45
CA ARG A 266 1.11 -20.40 -4.90
C ARG A 266 1.72 -21.64 -5.58
N SER A 267 2.91 -22.06 -5.18
CA SER A 267 3.56 -23.28 -5.71
C SER A 267 2.69 -24.52 -5.49
N LEU A 268 2.05 -24.67 -4.32
CA LEU A 268 1.15 -25.80 -4.05
C LEU A 268 -0.06 -25.80 -5.00
N PHE A 269 -0.72 -24.66 -5.19
CA PHE A 269 -1.85 -24.56 -6.12
C PHE A 269 -1.43 -24.74 -7.58
N GLU A 270 -0.23 -24.31 -7.97
CA GLU A 270 0.34 -24.58 -9.29
C GLU A 270 0.49 -26.10 -9.54
N VAL A 271 0.90 -26.89 -8.53
CA VAL A 271 0.91 -28.36 -8.64
C VAL A 271 -0.50 -28.92 -8.71
N ILE A 272 -1.41 -28.49 -7.82
CA ILE A 272 -2.80 -28.99 -7.78
C ILE A 272 -3.50 -28.78 -9.12
N PHE A 273 -3.31 -27.61 -9.75
CA PHE A 273 -3.94 -27.26 -11.02
C PHE A 273 -3.19 -27.75 -12.26
N LEU A 274 -2.00 -28.35 -12.10
CA LEU A 274 -1.15 -28.76 -13.22
C LEU A 274 -1.85 -29.70 -14.22
N PRO A 275 -2.61 -30.74 -13.82
CA PRO A 275 -3.28 -31.62 -14.78
C PRO A 275 -4.38 -30.91 -15.59
N ASP A 276 -5.20 -30.09 -14.93
CA ASP A 276 -6.25 -29.32 -15.61
C ASP A 276 -5.63 -28.29 -16.55
N TYR A 277 -4.56 -27.60 -16.14
CA TYR A 277 -3.83 -26.66 -16.99
C TYR A 277 -3.21 -27.38 -18.20
N ALA A 278 -2.53 -28.52 -18.00
CA ALA A 278 -1.98 -29.30 -19.11
C ALA A 278 -3.08 -29.70 -20.11
N SER A 279 -4.22 -30.19 -19.63
CA SER A 279 -5.36 -30.54 -20.48
C SER A 279 -5.99 -29.34 -21.19
N MET A 280 -6.11 -28.19 -20.52
CA MET A 280 -6.59 -26.93 -21.09
C MET A 280 -5.68 -26.46 -22.24
N ALA A 281 -4.37 -26.48 -22.02
CA ALA A 281 -3.39 -26.08 -23.01
C ALA A 281 -3.44 -27.00 -24.23
N LEU A 282 -3.49 -28.32 -24.02
CA LEU A 282 -3.63 -29.29 -25.11
C LEU A 282 -4.95 -29.15 -25.87
N ASP A 283 -6.08 -28.95 -25.19
CA ASP A 283 -7.38 -28.68 -25.85
C ASP A 283 -7.30 -27.40 -26.69
N ALA A 284 -6.74 -26.31 -26.14
CA ALA A 284 -6.59 -25.06 -26.89
C ALA A 284 -5.77 -25.27 -28.17
N ILE A 285 -4.63 -25.96 -28.07
CA ILE A 285 -3.74 -26.26 -29.20
C ILE A 285 -4.44 -27.13 -30.24
N ALA A 286 -5.03 -28.25 -29.81
CA ALA A 286 -5.73 -29.19 -30.68
C ALA A 286 -6.92 -28.52 -31.37
N ARG A 287 -7.66 -27.69 -30.66
CA ARG A 287 -8.81 -26.94 -31.19
C ARG A 287 -8.38 -25.93 -32.24
N VAL A 288 -7.26 -25.23 -32.05
CA VAL A 288 -6.71 -24.34 -33.09
C VAL A 288 -6.27 -25.15 -34.31
N ALA A 289 -5.53 -26.24 -34.13
CA ALA A 289 -5.10 -27.10 -35.24
C ALA A 289 -6.31 -27.62 -36.04
N TYR A 290 -7.31 -28.16 -35.36
CA TYR A 290 -8.54 -28.65 -35.97
C TYR A 290 -9.32 -27.54 -36.70
N ARG A 291 -9.53 -26.39 -36.06
CA ARG A 291 -10.28 -25.29 -36.67
C ARG A 291 -9.55 -24.66 -37.85
N ARG A 292 -8.23 -24.66 -37.84
CA ARG A 292 -7.42 -24.03 -38.87
C ARG A 292 -7.15 -24.94 -40.07
N ILE A 293 -7.02 -26.24 -39.84
CA ILE A 293 -6.64 -27.21 -40.90
C ILE A 293 -7.85 -27.94 -41.46
N ILE A 294 -8.87 -28.20 -40.64
CA ILE A 294 -9.98 -29.10 -40.99
C ILE A 294 -11.30 -28.33 -41.09
N SER A 295 -11.76 -27.72 -39.99
CA SER A 295 -13.16 -27.23 -39.95
C SER A 295 -13.36 -25.84 -40.53
N HIS A 296 -12.36 -24.96 -40.46
CA HIS A 296 -12.42 -23.54 -40.85
C HIS A 296 -13.60 -22.76 -40.23
N ARG A 297 -14.16 -23.26 -39.12
CA ARG A 297 -15.31 -22.67 -38.41
C ARG A 297 -14.90 -22.16 -37.03
N LEU A 298 -15.56 -21.09 -36.56
CA LEU A 298 -15.40 -20.54 -35.20
C LEU A 298 -13.95 -20.18 -34.84
N LEU A 299 -13.18 -19.69 -35.82
CA LEU A 299 -11.79 -19.25 -35.63
C LEU A 299 -11.68 -18.04 -34.68
N LEU A 300 -12.72 -17.22 -34.63
CA LEU A 300 -12.81 -16.02 -33.79
C LEU A 300 -13.73 -16.20 -32.57
N GLU A 301 -13.98 -17.44 -32.13
CA GLU A 301 -14.84 -17.66 -30.95
C GLU A 301 -14.26 -16.98 -29.71
N TRP A 302 -14.95 -15.91 -29.32
CA TRP A 302 -14.57 -14.94 -28.30
C TRP A 302 -15.78 -14.65 -27.39
N GLU A 303 -15.51 -14.41 -26.11
CA GLU A 303 -16.49 -14.01 -25.09
C GLU A 303 -15.93 -12.83 -24.29
N THR A 304 -16.80 -11.91 -23.85
CA THR A 304 -16.40 -10.76 -23.04
C THR A 304 -15.96 -11.21 -21.64
N ALA A 305 -15.09 -10.42 -20.98
CA ALA A 305 -14.65 -10.73 -19.61
C ALA A 305 -15.82 -10.75 -18.62
N GLN A 306 -16.82 -9.87 -18.81
CA GLN A 306 -18.00 -9.77 -17.96
C GLN A 306 -18.92 -11.00 -18.11
N ASP A 307 -19.18 -11.45 -19.34
CA ASP A 307 -20.04 -12.62 -19.61
C ASP A 307 -19.37 -13.91 -19.11
N ALA A 308 -18.06 -14.05 -19.34
CA ALA A 308 -17.28 -15.17 -18.83
C ALA A 308 -17.31 -15.24 -17.30
N HIS A 309 -17.31 -14.10 -16.61
CA HIS A 309 -17.39 -14.05 -15.16
C HIS A 309 -18.76 -14.49 -14.62
N GLN A 310 -19.85 -14.00 -15.22
CA GLN A 310 -21.22 -14.40 -14.82
C GLN A 310 -21.46 -15.90 -15.07
N ARG A 311 -21.03 -16.41 -16.23
CA ARG A 311 -21.16 -17.82 -16.59
C ARG A 311 -20.33 -18.72 -15.67
N ALA A 312 -19.09 -18.34 -15.37
CA ALA A 312 -18.21 -19.06 -14.45
C ALA A 312 -18.84 -19.25 -13.07
N ARG A 313 -19.53 -18.23 -12.55
CA ARG A 313 -20.21 -18.31 -11.25
C ARG A 313 -21.36 -19.32 -11.26
N ASN A 314 -22.13 -19.36 -12.34
CA ASN A 314 -23.30 -20.24 -12.46
C ASN A 314 -22.93 -21.70 -12.79
N GLN A 315 -21.73 -21.95 -13.32
CA GLN A 315 -21.29 -23.27 -13.79
C GLN A 315 -20.24 -23.96 -12.90
N GLN A 316 -19.97 -23.43 -11.69
CA GLN A 316 -18.92 -23.97 -10.83
C GLN A 316 -19.05 -25.48 -10.56
N TRP A 317 -20.27 -25.96 -10.27
CA TRP A 317 -20.51 -27.39 -10.04
C TRP A 317 -20.26 -28.22 -11.30
N GLN A 318 -20.75 -27.77 -12.46
CA GLN A 318 -20.53 -28.47 -13.74
C GLN A 318 -19.05 -28.52 -14.11
N PHE A 319 -18.32 -27.43 -13.85
CA PHE A 319 -16.88 -27.37 -14.06
C PHE A 319 -16.15 -28.41 -13.22
N VAL A 320 -16.44 -28.48 -11.91
CA VAL A 320 -15.83 -29.46 -11.00
C VAL A 320 -16.19 -30.90 -11.37
N LEU A 321 -17.47 -31.18 -11.64
CA LEU A 321 -17.93 -32.51 -12.06
C LEU A 321 -17.25 -32.99 -13.35
N GLY A 322 -17.07 -32.09 -14.31
CA GLY A 322 -16.36 -32.38 -15.56
C GLY A 322 -14.86 -32.69 -15.40
N ARG A 323 -14.27 -32.48 -14.21
CA ARG A 323 -12.86 -32.77 -13.90
C ARG A 323 -12.68 -33.90 -12.90
N LEU A 324 -13.72 -34.67 -12.59
CA LEU A 324 -13.59 -35.88 -11.74
C LEU A 324 -12.71 -36.97 -12.37
N TRP A 325 -12.38 -36.85 -13.66
CA TRP A 325 -11.37 -37.70 -14.29
C TRP A 325 -9.97 -37.50 -13.69
N ILE A 326 -9.65 -36.32 -13.12
CA ILE A 326 -8.33 -36.04 -12.53
C ILE A 326 -8.07 -36.96 -11.32
N PRO A 327 -8.91 -37.00 -10.28
CA PRO A 327 -8.71 -37.94 -9.17
C PRO A 327 -8.79 -39.41 -9.64
N ALA A 328 -9.65 -39.74 -10.61
CA ALA A 328 -9.70 -41.10 -11.16
C ALA A 328 -8.38 -41.50 -11.84
N ALA A 329 -7.78 -40.61 -12.64
CA ALA A 329 -6.48 -40.80 -13.26
C ALA A 329 -5.37 -40.91 -12.21
N CYS A 330 -5.44 -40.16 -11.11
CA CYS A 330 -4.49 -40.28 -10.00
C CYS A 330 -4.53 -41.67 -9.36
N VAL A 331 -5.73 -42.23 -9.13
CA VAL A 331 -5.87 -43.59 -8.61
C VAL A 331 -5.26 -44.61 -9.57
N LEU A 332 -5.55 -44.51 -10.87
CA LEU A 332 -4.98 -45.41 -11.89
C LEU A 332 -3.46 -45.33 -11.97
N LEU A 333 -2.89 -44.12 -11.93
CA LEU A 333 -1.44 -43.91 -11.94
C LEU A 333 -0.78 -44.45 -10.67
N PHE A 334 -1.43 -44.29 -9.51
CA PHE A 334 -0.93 -44.84 -8.26
C PHE A 334 -0.92 -46.36 -8.28
N VAL A 335 -1.99 -47.00 -8.76
CA VAL A 335 -2.04 -48.45 -8.97
C VAL A 335 -0.95 -48.91 -9.93
N GLY A 336 -0.75 -48.22 -11.07
CA GLY A 336 0.34 -48.52 -12.00
C GLY A 336 1.73 -48.40 -11.37
N ALA A 337 1.93 -47.44 -10.44
CA ALA A 337 3.17 -47.29 -9.70
C ALA A 337 3.44 -48.45 -8.72
N THR A 338 2.39 -49.10 -8.19
CA THR A 338 2.59 -50.29 -7.32
C THR A 338 3.29 -51.44 -8.05
N TRP A 339 3.04 -51.60 -9.35
CA TRP A 339 3.69 -52.61 -10.19
C TRP A 339 5.16 -52.30 -10.47
N ARG A 340 5.60 -51.06 -10.22
CA ARG A 340 7.00 -50.61 -10.36
C ARG A 340 7.79 -50.68 -9.06
N GLY A 341 7.14 -50.96 -7.93
CA GLY A 341 7.75 -51.08 -6.62
C GLY A 341 7.71 -49.81 -5.77
N THR A 342 8.21 -49.91 -4.54
CA THR A 342 8.07 -48.89 -3.48
C THR A 342 8.67 -47.54 -3.87
N SER A 343 9.78 -47.52 -4.61
CA SER A 343 10.43 -46.27 -5.04
C SER A 343 9.55 -45.44 -5.97
N ALA A 344 8.81 -46.08 -6.89
CA ALA A 344 7.87 -45.42 -7.76
C ALA A 344 6.66 -44.90 -6.97
N MET A 345 6.14 -45.68 -6.01
CA MET A 345 5.04 -45.26 -5.15
C MET A 345 5.39 -43.99 -4.35
N VAL A 346 6.58 -43.95 -3.74
CA VAL A 346 7.07 -42.77 -3.00
C VAL A 346 7.25 -41.57 -3.94
N ALA A 347 7.74 -41.80 -5.16
CA ALA A 347 7.96 -40.74 -6.13
C ALA A 347 6.66 -40.09 -6.62
N VAL A 348 5.61 -40.89 -6.89
CA VAL A 348 4.35 -40.38 -7.44
C VAL A 348 3.44 -39.78 -6.38
N ALA A 349 3.48 -40.28 -5.14
CA ALA A 349 2.50 -39.96 -4.10
C ALA A 349 2.32 -38.45 -3.85
N PRO A 350 3.37 -37.62 -3.68
CA PRO A 350 3.19 -36.19 -3.40
C PRO A 350 2.43 -35.46 -4.52
N PHE A 351 2.74 -35.76 -5.77
CA PHE A 351 2.10 -35.12 -6.93
C PHE A 351 0.66 -35.62 -7.09
N LEU A 352 0.44 -36.94 -7.03
CA LEU A 352 -0.90 -37.52 -7.20
C LEU A 352 -1.86 -37.10 -6.08
N LEU A 353 -1.37 -36.97 -4.84
CA LEU A 353 -2.16 -36.45 -3.72
C LEU A 353 -2.59 -35.01 -3.97
N LEU A 354 -1.67 -34.14 -4.41
CA LEU A 354 -1.99 -32.75 -4.73
C LEU A 354 -2.94 -32.66 -5.93
N TRP A 355 -2.73 -33.45 -6.98
CA TRP A 355 -3.62 -33.48 -8.15
C TRP A 355 -5.03 -33.95 -7.78
N ALA A 356 -5.17 -34.95 -6.90
CA ALA A 356 -6.45 -35.44 -6.43
C ALA A 356 -7.24 -34.38 -5.62
N LEU A 357 -6.56 -33.40 -5.02
CA LEU A 357 -7.19 -32.29 -4.32
C LEU A 357 -7.81 -31.23 -5.25
N PHE A 358 -7.64 -31.33 -6.58
CA PHE A 358 -8.16 -30.36 -7.55
C PHE A 358 -9.63 -29.96 -7.32
N PRO A 359 -10.61 -30.90 -7.17
CA PRO A 359 -12.01 -30.54 -7.01
C PRO A 359 -12.26 -29.67 -5.77
N VAL A 360 -11.62 -30.03 -4.65
CA VAL A 360 -11.74 -29.31 -3.38
C VAL A 360 -11.04 -27.95 -3.46
N ALA A 361 -9.85 -27.92 -4.06
CA ALA A 361 -9.05 -26.71 -4.25
C ALA A 361 -9.81 -25.63 -5.03
N VAL A 362 -10.47 -25.99 -6.14
CA VAL A 362 -11.30 -25.05 -6.92
C VAL A 362 -12.44 -24.47 -6.08
N ILE A 363 -13.11 -25.31 -5.29
CA ILE A 363 -14.23 -24.87 -4.43
C ILE A 363 -13.73 -23.93 -3.32
N VAL A 364 -12.59 -24.24 -2.70
CA VAL A 364 -12.02 -23.43 -1.60
C VAL A 364 -11.49 -22.10 -2.12
N ILE A 365 -10.72 -22.13 -3.21
CA ILE A 365 -10.01 -20.96 -3.71
C ILE A 365 -10.96 -19.92 -4.34
N ASN A 366 -12.09 -20.35 -4.89
CA ASN A 366 -13.11 -19.46 -5.45
C ASN A 366 -13.98 -18.79 -4.37
N ARG A 367 -13.84 -19.15 -3.10
CA ARG A 367 -14.61 -18.49 -2.02
C ARG A 367 -14.17 -17.04 -1.89
N PRO A 368 -15.10 -16.13 -1.56
CA PRO A 368 -14.75 -14.77 -1.17
C PRO A 368 -13.68 -14.79 -0.10
N ALA A 369 -12.56 -14.11 -0.35
CA ALA A 369 -11.64 -13.80 0.71
C ALA A 369 -12.40 -12.82 1.61
N LYS A 370 -12.24 -12.95 2.93
CA LYS A 370 -12.72 -11.90 3.84
C LYS A 370 -11.95 -10.62 3.50
N SER A 371 -12.47 -9.81 2.57
CA SER A 371 -12.06 -8.43 2.43
C SER A 371 -12.57 -7.75 3.68
N TRP A 372 -11.67 -7.07 4.39
CA TRP A 372 -12.04 -6.27 5.55
C TRP A 372 -12.89 -5.12 4.99
N ARG A 373 -14.21 -5.31 4.90
CA ARG A 373 -15.15 -4.23 4.69
C ARG A 373 -14.93 -3.31 5.87
N GLY A 374 -14.46 -2.09 5.64
CA GLY A 374 -14.09 -1.11 6.66
C GLY A 374 -15.04 -1.15 7.86
N GLY A 375 -14.65 -1.91 8.89
CA GLY A 375 -15.42 -2.09 10.10
C GLY A 375 -15.07 -1.00 11.09
N ILE A 376 -15.91 -0.86 12.12
CA ILE A 376 -15.55 -0.04 13.28
C ILE A 376 -14.27 -0.65 13.88
N LEU A 377 -13.20 0.14 13.98
CA LEU A 377 -11.94 -0.29 14.59
C LEU A 377 -12.22 -0.88 15.97
N THR A 378 -11.73 -2.10 16.22
CA THR A 378 -11.84 -2.72 17.53
C THR A 378 -11.03 -1.94 18.57
N ALA A 379 -11.27 -2.19 19.86
CA ALA A 379 -10.48 -1.56 20.92
C ALA A 379 -8.97 -1.89 20.78
N ASP A 380 -8.65 -3.10 20.33
CA ASP A 380 -7.27 -3.54 20.10
C ASP A 380 -6.65 -2.86 18.87
N ASP A 381 -7.40 -2.69 17.78
CA ASP A 381 -6.92 -1.94 16.61
C ASP A 381 -6.61 -0.49 16.98
N ARG A 382 -7.50 0.17 17.73
CA ARG A 382 -7.29 1.54 18.21
C ARG A 382 -6.05 1.62 19.11
N ARG A 383 -5.90 0.67 20.04
CA ARG A 383 -4.73 0.60 20.91
C ARG A 383 -3.44 0.42 20.11
N PHE A 384 -3.44 -0.49 19.13
CA PHE A 384 -2.31 -0.71 18.23
C PHE A 384 -1.93 0.58 17.49
N LEU A 385 -2.90 1.25 16.86
CA LEU A 385 -2.67 2.48 16.08
C LEU A 385 -2.16 3.63 16.96
N ARG A 386 -2.70 3.79 18.17
CA ARG A 386 -2.25 4.82 19.11
C ARG A 386 -0.85 4.56 19.64
N THR A 387 -0.53 3.32 19.99
CA THR A 387 0.83 2.93 20.39
C THR A 387 1.83 3.14 19.25
N ALA A 388 1.43 2.82 18.01
CA ALA A 388 2.24 3.11 16.82
C ALA A 388 2.44 4.62 16.67
N ALA A 389 1.39 5.43 16.77
CA ALA A 389 1.48 6.90 16.71
C ALA A 389 2.43 7.47 17.76
N ARG A 390 2.36 7.01 19.02
CA ARG A 390 3.27 7.46 20.10
C ARG A 390 4.73 7.09 19.81
N ARG A 391 4.98 5.90 19.26
CA ARG A 391 6.33 5.47 18.85
C ARG A 391 6.84 6.26 17.65
N THR A 392 5.97 6.57 16.69
CA THR A 392 6.33 7.40 15.53
C THR A 392 6.62 8.83 15.95
N TRP A 393 5.83 9.40 16.87
CA TRP A 393 6.06 10.75 17.42
C TRP A 393 7.44 10.92 18.03
N ARG A 394 7.98 9.87 18.67
CA ARG A 394 9.34 9.88 19.26
C ARG A 394 10.40 10.38 18.27
N TYR A 395 10.27 10.07 16.98
CA TYR A 395 11.17 10.59 15.96
C TYR A 395 11.26 12.12 16.05
N PHE A 396 10.11 12.79 16.02
CA PHE A 396 10.11 14.24 16.06
C PHE A 396 10.46 14.80 17.44
N ASP A 397 10.03 14.14 18.52
CA ASP A 397 10.32 14.60 19.89
C ASP A 397 11.82 14.56 20.20
N ASP A 398 12.53 13.54 19.72
CA ASP A 398 13.96 13.34 19.94
C ASP A 398 14.82 14.18 18.97
N PHE A 399 14.38 14.33 17.71
CA PHE A 399 15.23 14.90 16.65
C PHE A 399 14.87 16.33 16.22
N VAL A 400 13.74 16.89 16.69
CA VAL A 400 13.35 18.27 16.37
C VAL A 400 13.36 19.15 17.61
N GLY A 401 14.38 19.98 17.71
CA GLY A 401 14.62 20.87 18.85
C GLY A 401 15.61 21.98 18.51
N PRO A 402 16.10 22.73 19.50
CA PRO A 402 17.09 23.80 19.30
C PRO A 402 18.35 23.34 18.54
N GLN A 403 18.77 22.08 18.75
CA GLN A 403 19.93 21.46 18.12
C GLN A 403 19.80 21.27 16.59
N THR A 404 18.57 21.28 16.07
CA THR A 404 18.26 21.20 14.63
C THR A 404 17.55 22.47 14.14
N PHE A 405 17.65 23.57 14.88
CA PHE A 405 16.92 24.82 14.63
C PHE A 405 15.42 24.61 14.45
N TRP A 406 14.83 23.67 15.20
CA TRP A 406 13.41 23.30 15.11
C TRP A 406 12.98 22.81 13.72
N LEU A 407 13.91 22.24 12.93
CA LEU A 407 13.62 21.63 11.64
C LEU A 407 13.86 20.10 11.69
N PRO A 408 13.04 19.30 11.01
CA PRO A 408 13.16 17.84 11.02
C PRO A 408 14.31 17.35 10.13
N PRO A 409 15.15 16.40 10.59
CA PRO A 409 16.06 15.70 9.70
C PRO A 409 15.29 14.89 8.65
N ASP A 410 15.99 14.49 7.59
CA ASP A 410 15.39 13.77 6.46
C ASP A 410 15.12 12.31 6.81
N ASN A 411 16.11 11.66 7.42
CA ASN A 411 16.00 10.29 7.85
C ASN A 411 16.94 9.99 9.02
N VAL A 412 16.58 8.96 9.78
CA VAL A 412 17.43 8.35 10.80
C VAL A 412 17.59 6.89 10.39
N GLN A 413 18.83 6.49 10.19
CA GLN A 413 19.18 5.11 9.90
C GLN A 413 19.65 4.45 11.18
N GLU A 414 19.04 3.34 11.58
CA GLU A 414 19.47 2.60 12.77
C GLU A 414 20.46 1.47 12.44
N THR A 415 20.29 0.82 11.28
CA THR A 415 21.09 -0.32 10.82
C THR A 415 21.68 -0.01 9.45
N PRO A 416 22.97 -0.30 9.16
CA PRO A 416 23.94 -1.01 10.01
C PRO A 416 24.63 -0.11 11.05
N LYS A 417 24.55 1.22 10.91
CA LYS A 417 25.08 2.19 11.86
C LYS A 417 24.01 3.24 12.17
N ARG A 418 23.91 3.65 13.43
CA ARG A 418 23.02 4.75 13.82
C ARG A 418 23.56 6.07 13.25
N GLU A 419 22.85 6.64 12.30
CA GLU A 419 23.20 7.89 11.63
C GLU A 419 21.95 8.76 11.44
N VAL A 420 22.09 10.05 11.77
CA VAL A 420 21.03 11.06 11.56
C VAL A 420 21.45 11.92 10.39
N PHE A 421 20.64 11.95 9.34
CA PHE A 421 20.92 12.77 8.18
C PHE A 421 20.44 14.19 8.45
N LEU A 422 21.39 15.05 8.84
CA LEU A 422 21.17 16.45 9.22
C LEU A 422 20.90 17.35 8.02
N ARG A 423 19.89 17.00 7.22
CA ARG A 423 19.35 17.81 6.14
C ARG A 423 17.83 17.82 6.21
N THR A 424 17.19 18.84 5.66
CA THR A 424 15.72 18.93 5.60
C THR A 424 15.24 19.43 4.25
N SER A 425 13.97 19.16 3.95
CA SER A 425 13.28 19.57 2.73
C SER A 425 12.01 20.35 3.05
N PRO A 426 11.44 21.10 2.08
CA PRO A 426 10.15 21.77 2.27
C PRO A 426 9.03 20.79 2.69
N THR A 427 9.01 19.59 2.11
CA THR A 427 8.06 18.52 2.49
C THR A 427 8.24 18.12 3.96
N ASN A 428 9.48 17.91 4.41
CA ASN A 428 9.74 17.49 5.78
C ASN A 428 9.26 18.55 6.77
N ILE A 429 9.55 19.83 6.48
CA ILE A 429 9.11 20.98 7.31
C ILE A 429 7.58 20.99 7.43
N GLY A 430 6.85 20.90 6.32
CA GLY A 430 5.39 20.89 6.32
C GLY A 430 4.80 19.72 7.11
N LEU A 431 5.31 18.51 6.90
CA LEU A 431 4.86 17.31 7.61
C LEU A 431 5.17 17.35 9.11
N TRP A 432 6.31 17.93 9.50
CA TRP A 432 6.64 18.15 10.91
C TRP A 432 5.63 19.08 11.59
N MET A 433 5.29 20.21 10.97
CA MET A 433 4.31 21.14 11.52
C MET A 433 2.95 20.43 11.73
N LEU A 434 2.50 19.62 10.76
CA LEU A 434 1.28 18.82 10.93
C LEU A 434 1.42 17.72 11.99
N ALA A 435 2.60 17.12 12.14
CA ALA A 435 2.85 16.12 13.18
C ALA A 435 2.71 16.73 14.59
N THR A 436 3.05 18.00 14.79
CA THR A 436 2.80 18.68 16.07
C THR A 436 1.32 18.83 16.38
N VAL A 437 0.49 19.15 15.38
CA VAL A 437 -0.97 19.22 15.52
C VAL A 437 -1.52 17.86 15.94
N ALA A 438 -1.15 16.80 15.21
CA ALA A 438 -1.55 15.44 15.55
C ALA A 438 -1.09 15.04 16.97
N ALA A 439 0.12 15.42 17.37
CA ALA A 439 0.62 15.15 18.72
C ALA A 439 -0.19 15.87 19.80
N ASN A 440 -0.65 17.09 19.55
CA ASN A 440 -1.57 17.78 20.45
C ASN A 440 -2.94 17.09 20.50
N ASP A 441 -3.48 16.66 19.35
CA ASP A 441 -4.75 15.89 19.29
C ASP A 441 -4.68 14.57 20.08
N PHE A 442 -3.54 13.88 20.01
CA PHE A 442 -3.30 12.67 20.78
C PHE A 442 -3.06 12.94 22.27
N GLY A 443 -2.84 14.19 22.67
CA GLY A 443 -2.51 14.60 24.04
C GLY A 443 -1.04 14.39 24.42
N TYR A 444 -0.15 14.19 23.44
CA TYR A 444 1.29 13.96 23.62
C TYR A 444 2.04 15.24 24.00
N ILE A 445 1.60 16.38 23.47
CA ILE A 445 2.14 17.70 23.78
C ILE A 445 1.00 18.67 24.11
N THR A 446 1.31 19.68 24.91
CA THR A 446 0.36 20.73 25.26
C THR A 446 0.23 21.76 24.13
N ILE A 447 -0.76 22.65 24.22
CA ILE A 447 -0.88 23.76 23.28
C ILE A 447 0.34 24.70 23.34
N ASP A 448 0.89 24.91 24.53
CA ASP A 448 2.05 25.77 24.73
C ASP A 448 3.29 25.16 24.06
N ASP A 449 3.47 23.85 24.16
CA ASP A 449 4.55 23.12 23.47
C ASP A 449 4.38 23.18 21.95
N LEU A 450 3.15 23.00 21.44
CA LEU A 450 2.86 23.10 20.00
C LEU A 450 3.22 24.49 19.48
N VAL A 451 2.76 25.54 20.15
CA VAL A 451 3.02 26.93 19.76
C VAL A 451 4.52 27.23 19.79
N ALA A 452 5.21 26.87 20.87
CA ALA A 452 6.65 27.12 21.00
C ALA A 452 7.46 26.43 19.90
N ARG A 453 7.17 25.16 19.61
CA ARG A 453 7.86 24.39 18.56
C ARG A 453 7.64 24.98 17.17
N ASN A 454 6.40 25.30 16.82
CA ASN A 454 6.08 25.82 15.49
C ASN A 454 6.56 27.27 15.29
N LEU A 455 6.57 28.10 16.34
CA LEU A 455 7.19 29.43 16.27
C LEU A 455 8.69 29.30 15.98
N GLY A 456 9.40 28.41 16.68
CA GLY A 456 10.82 28.15 16.41
C GLY A 456 11.08 27.65 14.98
N THR A 457 10.19 26.81 14.44
CA THR A 457 10.23 26.37 13.04
C THR A 457 10.02 27.56 12.08
N LEU A 458 8.99 28.37 12.29
CA LEU A 458 8.65 29.52 11.43
C LEU A 458 9.74 30.59 11.44
N GLU A 459 10.29 30.91 12.61
CA GLU A 459 11.44 31.82 12.74
C GLU A 459 12.65 31.30 11.96
N THR A 460 12.91 30.00 12.01
CA THR A 460 14.01 29.39 11.26
C THR A 460 13.75 29.42 9.76
N VAL A 461 12.56 29.03 9.32
CA VAL A 461 12.14 29.10 7.91
C VAL A 461 12.21 30.54 7.38
N GLY A 462 11.93 31.54 8.22
CA GLY A 462 12.07 32.96 7.93
C GLY A 462 13.51 33.38 7.56
N ARG A 463 14.52 32.67 8.08
CA ARG A 463 15.95 32.94 7.84
C ARG A 463 16.54 32.14 6.69
N LEU A 464 15.87 31.08 6.23
CA LEU A 464 16.39 30.23 5.15
C LEU A 464 16.50 31.01 3.84
N LYS A 465 17.61 30.82 3.12
CA LYS A 465 17.80 31.40 1.79
C LYS A 465 16.76 30.84 0.81
N ARG A 466 16.11 31.72 0.03
CA ARG A 466 15.05 31.38 -0.92
C ARG A 466 15.44 31.70 -2.35
N PHE A 467 14.72 31.14 -3.30
CA PHE A 467 14.77 31.48 -4.72
C PHE A 467 13.37 31.92 -5.17
N GLU A 468 13.20 33.21 -5.50
CA GLU A 468 11.90 33.76 -5.94
C GLU A 468 10.75 33.44 -4.98
N GLY A 469 11.02 33.48 -3.67
CA GLY A 469 10.05 33.12 -2.62
C GLY A 469 9.96 31.63 -2.30
N HIS A 470 10.48 30.73 -3.15
CA HIS A 470 10.51 29.29 -2.89
C HIS A 470 11.67 28.89 -1.99
N LEU A 471 11.45 27.87 -1.15
CA LEU A 471 12.52 27.15 -0.49
C LEU A 471 13.26 26.26 -1.50
N PHE A 472 14.58 26.10 -1.32
CA PHE A 472 15.36 25.09 -2.02
C PHE A 472 14.99 23.68 -1.54
N ASN A 473 15.28 22.67 -2.34
CA ASN A 473 14.91 21.29 -2.01
C ASN A 473 15.58 20.77 -0.73
N TRP A 474 16.81 21.22 -0.45
CA TRP A 474 17.61 20.68 0.63
C TRP A 474 18.35 21.78 1.36
N TYR A 475 18.27 21.75 2.69
CA TYR A 475 19.06 22.58 3.60
C TYR A 475 19.84 21.71 4.56
N ASP A 476 21.06 22.11 4.86
CA ASP A 476 21.87 21.52 5.91
C ASP A 476 21.38 22.01 7.29
N LEU A 477 21.14 21.11 8.23
CA LEU A 477 20.60 21.45 9.55
C LEU A 477 21.66 21.95 10.53
N SER A 478 22.94 21.87 10.21
CA SER A 478 24.02 22.44 11.04
C SER A 478 24.31 23.88 10.65
N THR A 479 24.10 24.25 9.39
CA THR A 479 24.48 25.57 8.84
C THR A 479 23.31 26.40 8.32
N LEU A 480 22.14 25.79 8.07
CA LEU A 480 20.99 26.38 7.39
C LEU A 480 21.24 26.82 5.94
N GLU A 481 22.39 26.42 5.36
CA GLU A 481 22.72 26.71 3.97
C GLU A 481 22.02 25.74 3.01
N PRO A 482 21.56 26.20 1.83
CA PRO A 482 21.06 25.32 0.79
C PRO A 482 22.16 24.40 0.27
N LEU A 483 21.88 23.09 0.27
CA LEU A 483 22.80 22.08 -0.24
C LEU A 483 22.95 22.17 -1.77
N HIS A 484 24.12 21.75 -2.27
CA HIS A 484 24.40 21.68 -3.71
C HIS A 484 24.01 20.30 -4.28
N PRO A 485 23.46 20.23 -5.50
CA PRO A 485 23.05 21.35 -6.35
C PRO A 485 21.82 22.07 -5.79
N ARG A 486 21.79 23.40 -5.94
CA ARG A 486 20.66 24.22 -5.52
C ARG A 486 19.56 24.18 -6.57
N TYR A 487 18.40 23.65 -6.21
CA TYR A 487 17.22 23.64 -7.08
C TYR A 487 15.94 23.76 -6.24
N VAL A 488 14.87 24.17 -6.91
CA VAL A 488 13.51 24.21 -6.35
C VAL A 488 12.74 23.01 -6.88
N SER A 489 12.13 22.24 -5.99
CA SER A 489 11.17 21.21 -6.36
C SER A 489 9.75 21.75 -6.23
N THR A 490 9.01 21.72 -7.34
CA THR A 490 7.60 22.10 -7.36
C THR A 490 6.74 21.11 -6.59
N VAL A 491 7.17 19.85 -6.48
CA VAL A 491 6.49 18.82 -5.67
C VAL A 491 6.63 19.14 -4.19
N ASP A 492 7.86 19.38 -3.71
CA ASP A 492 8.08 19.68 -2.30
C ASP A 492 7.49 21.04 -1.90
N SER A 493 7.55 22.02 -2.79
CA SER A 493 6.84 23.30 -2.59
C SER A 493 5.33 23.10 -2.48
N GLY A 494 4.75 22.23 -3.31
CA GLY A 494 3.33 21.91 -3.27
C GLY A 494 2.92 21.20 -1.97
N ASN A 495 3.73 20.24 -1.52
CA ASN A 495 3.53 19.55 -0.24
C ASN A 495 3.60 20.53 0.93
N LEU A 496 4.63 21.40 0.97
CA LEU A 496 4.74 22.43 2.00
C LEU A 496 3.50 23.33 2.01
N LEU A 497 3.04 23.81 0.84
CA LEU A 497 1.87 24.67 0.74
C LEU A 497 0.60 23.97 1.27
N ALA A 498 0.37 22.72 0.89
CA ALA A 498 -0.75 21.94 1.39
C ALA A 498 -0.67 21.74 2.91
N SER A 499 0.52 21.50 3.44
CA SER A 499 0.75 21.40 4.88
C SER A 499 0.52 22.71 5.60
N LEU A 500 1.00 23.84 5.08
CA LEU A 500 0.79 25.16 5.68
C LEU A 500 -0.69 25.55 5.70
N TRP A 501 -1.44 25.26 4.63
CA TRP A 501 -2.87 25.51 4.59
C TRP A 501 -3.64 24.65 5.59
N THR A 502 -3.27 23.37 5.71
CA THR A 502 -3.84 22.49 6.74
C THR A 502 -3.49 23.00 8.14
N PHE A 503 -2.24 23.43 8.36
CA PHE A 503 -1.77 23.96 9.63
C PHE A 503 -2.49 25.25 10.02
N GLU A 504 -2.69 26.19 9.10
CA GLU A 504 -3.49 27.41 9.32
C GLU A 504 -4.91 27.07 9.78
N THR A 505 -5.57 26.14 9.08
CA THR A 505 -6.91 25.67 9.46
C THR A 505 -6.91 25.03 10.85
N SER A 506 -5.87 24.25 11.17
CA SER A 506 -5.70 23.67 12.50
C SER A 506 -5.45 24.72 13.57
N CYS A 507 -4.73 25.81 13.29
CA CYS A 507 -4.54 26.91 14.24
C CYS A 507 -5.87 27.59 14.60
N ASP A 508 -6.74 27.81 13.61
CA ASP A 508 -8.07 28.37 13.84
C ASP A 508 -8.94 27.46 14.71
N GLU A 509 -8.90 26.14 14.46
CA GLU A 509 -9.58 25.15 15.30
C GLU A 509 -9.02 25.13 16.72
N LEU A 510 -7.69 25.02 16.87
CA LEU A 510 -6.99 24.97 18.15
C LEU A 510 -7.24 26.22 19.00
N ALA A 511 -7.44 27.39 18.38
CA ALA A 511 -7.78 28.61 19.10
C ALA A 511 -9.15 28.52 19.81
N THR A 512 -10.08 27.73 19.28
CA THR A 512 -11.44 27.57 19.81
C THR A 512 -11.64 26.32 20.66
N ARG A 513 -10.78 25.32 20.49
CA ARG A 513 -10.83 24.05 21.21
C ARG A 513 -10.56 24.23 22.72
N PRO A 514 -11.15 23.39 23.60
CA PRO A 514 -10.78 23.34 25.01
C PRO A 514 -9.27 23.07 25.20
N LEU A 515 -8.62 23.86 26.05
CA LEU A 515 -7.20 23.75 26.38
C LEU A 515 -6.85 22.48 27.16
N LEU A 516 -7.83 21.88 27.83
CA LEU A 516 -7.68 20.66 28.60
C LEU A 516 -8.93 19.81 28.43
N ASP A 517 -8.74 18.57 27.99
CA ASP A 517 -9.80 17.58 27.81
C ASP A 517 -9.28 16.16 28.14
N ALA A 518 -10.12 15.15 27.94
CA ALA A 518 -9.76 13.75 28.18
C ALA A 518 -8.58 13.24 27.31
N SER A 519 -8.17 13.94 26.26
CA SER A 519 -7.00 13.58 25.45
C SER A 519 -5.70 13.64 26.25
N ALA A 520 -5.58 14.54 27.23
CA ALA A 520 -4.40 14.62 28.09
C ALA A 520 -4.13 13.29 28.82
N LEU A 521 -5.18 12.71 29.41
CA LEU A 521 -5.10 11.40 30.08
C LEU A 521 -4.87 10.27 29.07
N ARG A 522 -5.55 10.29 27.92
CA ARG A 522 -5.34 9.29 26.86
C ARG A 522 -3.91 9.32 26.30
N GLY A 523 -3.31 10.50 26.18
CA GLY A 523 -1.93 10.66 25.72
C GLY A 523 -0.95 10.03 26.70
N ILE A 524 -1.18 10.17 28.01
CA ILE A 524 -0.37 9.50 29.05
C ILE A 524 -0.59 7.99 28.99
N ALA A 525 -1.85 7.54 28.82
CA ALA A 525 -2.18 6.12 28.67
C ALA A 525 -1.45 5.47 27.47
N ASP A 526 -1.34 6.18 26.34
CA ASP A 526 -0.59 5.70 25.17
C ASP A 526 0.90 5.52 25.50
N THR A 527 1.50 6.49 26.19
CA THR A 527 2.91 6.42 26.65
C THR A 527 3.12 5.22 27.59
N LEU A 528 2.20 4.99 28.54
CA LEU A 528 2.21 3.81 29.41
C LEU A 528 2.01 2.51 28.62
N GLY A 529 1.19 2.54 27.56
CA GLY A 529 0.96 1.43 26.66
C GLY A 529 2.21 1.02 25.89
N VAL A 530 3.00 1.99 25.40
CA VAL A 530 4.32 1.74 24.79
C VAL A 530 5.26 1.08 25.79
N MET A 531 5.31 1.64 27.01
CA MET A 531 6.17 1.15 28.09
C MET A 531 5.81 -0.29 28.49
N ARG A 532 4.52 -0.62 28.58
CA ARG A 532 4.03 -1.99 28.84
C ARG A 532 4.51 -2.98 27.78
N GLN A 533 4.47 -2.59 26.51
CA GLN A 533 4.92 -3.47 25.41
C GLN A 533 6.44 -3.72 25.44
N ILE A 534 7.22 -2.73 25.86
CA ILE A 534 8.68 -2.87 26.00
C ILE A 534 9.01 -3.75 27.21
N ALA A 535 8.24 -3.62 28.28
CA ALA A 535 8.39 -4.38 29.51
C ALA A 535 7.68 -5.75 29.47
N ALA A 536 7.33 -6.29 28.31
CA ALA A 536 6.55 -7.54 28.17
C ALA A 536 7.23 -8.78 28.80
N THR A 537 8.51 -8.70 29.16
CA THR A 537 9.27 -9.71 29.90
C THR A 537 9.17 -9.59 31.43
N ILE A 538 8.65 -8.48 31.95
CA ILE A 538 8.37 -8.28 33.38
C ILE A 538 7.01 -8.93 33.68
N LYS A 539 6.93 -9.79 34.69
CA LYS A 539 5.64 -10.35 35.13
C LYS A 539 4.74 -9.21 35.63
N GLU A 540 3.43 -9.27 35.42
CA GLU A 540 2.51 -8.19 35.86
C GLU A 540 2.67 -7.82 37.34
N ALA A 541 3.04 -8.79 38.19
CA ALA A 541 3.30 -8.61 39.62
C ALA A 541 4.57 -7.80 39.96
N GLU A 542 5.44 -7.56 38.98
CA GLU A 542 6.70 -6.82 39.12
C GLU A 542 6.61 -5.39 38.53
N HIS A 543 5.44 -4.96 38.05
CA HIS A 543 5.24 -3.58 37.66
C HIS A 543 5.29 -2.65 38.88
N PRO A 544 5.96 -1.48 38.79
CA PRO A 544 6.00 -0.52 39.89
C PRO A 544 4.57 -0.11 40.29
N PRO A 545 4.27 0.03 41.60
CA PRO A 545 2.95 0.50 42.05
C PRO A 545 2.53 1.82 41.40
N ALA A 546 3.48 2.73 41.18
CA ALA A 546 3.26 3.98 40.48
C ALA A 546 2.78 3.79 39.03
N PHE A 547 3.28 2.78 38.31
CA PHE A 547 2.86 2.46 36.95
C PHE A 547 1.40 1.98 36.92
N LEU A 548 1.04 1.06 37.83
CA LEU A 548 -0.32 0.53 37.92
C LEU A 548 -1.32 1.65 38.26
N ARG A 549 -0.96 2.50 39.24
CA ARG A 549 -1.81 3.63 39.63
C ARG A 549 -1.97 4.67 38.54
N LEU A 550 -0.92 4.99 37.79
CA LEU A 550 -1.01 5.86 36.62
C LEU A 550 -1.90 5.26 35.52
N ALA A 551 -1.82 3.94 35.30
CA ALA A 551 -2.68 3.26 34.34
C ALA A 551 -4.16 3.31 34.77
N GLU A 552 -4.47 3.23 36.06
CA GLU A 552 -5.82 3.43 36.60
C GLU A 552 -6.31 4.87 36.42
N LEU A 553 -5.51 5.88 36.78
CA LEU A 553 -5.88 7.29 36.68
C LEU A 553 -6.16 7.73 35.24
N THR A 554 -5.46 7.13 34.28
CA THR A 554 -5.59 7.43 32.85
C THR A 554 -6.63 6.56 32.14
N ALA A 555 -7.24 5.59 32.84
CA ALA A 555 -8.29 4.75 32.30
C ALA A 555 -9.68 5.39 32.39
N GLY A 556 -10.55 5.01 31.44
CA GLY A 556 -11.94 5.46 31.38
C GLY A 556 -12.11 6.88 30.79
N GLN A 557 -13.37 7.28 30.59
CA GLN A 557 -13.71 8.65 30.25
C GLN A 557 -13.96 9.45 31.54
N PRO A 558 -13.30 10.61 31.73
CA PRO A 558 -13.62 11.50 32.83
C PRO A 558 -15.00 12.11 32.61
N ALA A 559 -15.74 12.33 33.69
CA ALA A 559 -17.09 12.89 33.68
C ALA A 559 -17.09 14.39 33.34
N ASN A 560 -16.08 15.13 33.80
CA ASN A 560 -15.97 16.58 33.65
C ASN A 560 -14.52 17.07 33.71
N LEU A 561 -14.33 18.37 33.54
CA LEU A 561 -13.02 19.03 33.55
C LEU A 561 -12.34 18.90 34.92
N GLU A 562 -13.11 19.01 36.01
CA GLU A 562 -12.62 18.92 37.38
C GLU A 562 -11.94 17.57 37.63
N GLU A 563 -12.56 16.48 37.16
CA GLU A 563 -11.98 15.15 37.27
C GLU A 563 -10.67 15.02 36.47
N VAL A 564 -10.56 15.65 35.30
CA VAL A 564 -9.30 15.69 34.53
C VAL A 564 -8.20 16.39 35.32
N ILE A 565 -8.52 17.55 35.92
CA ILE A 565 -7.57 18.32 36.73
C ILE A 565 -7.10 17.49 37.93
N LEU A 566 -8.02 16.89 38.70
CA LEU A 566 -7.68 16.08 39.87
C LEU A 566 -6.80 14.89 39.51
N ARG A 567 -7.14 14.14 38.46
CA ARG A 567 -6.36 12.99 38.00
C ARG A 567 -4.96 13.39 37.55
N LEU A 568 -4.80 14.52 36.84
CA LEU A 568 -3.49 15.03 36.42
C LEU A 568 -2.65 15.56 37.59
N ARG A 569 -3.28 16.16 38.61
CA ARG A 569 -2.62 16.58 39.85
C ARG A 569 -2.11 15.37 40.63
N GLU A 570 -2.92 14.32 40.79
CA GLU A 570 -2.51 13.06 41.44
C GLU A 570 -1.40 12.34 40.65
N ALA A 571 -1.46 12.37 39.32
CA ALA A 571 -0.45 11.76 38.47
C ALA A 571 0.96 12.35 38.66
N ARG A 572 1.11 13.57 39.19
CA ARG A 572 2.40 14.26 39.32
C ARG A 572 3.38 13.53 40.22
N SER A 573 2.98 13.14 41.43
CA SER A 573 3.86 12.40 42.34
C SER A 573 4.19 11.02 41.79
N LEU A 574 3.18 10.32 41.28
CA LEU A 574 3.33 8.98 40.71
C LEU A 574 4.28 8.95 39.50
N ALA A 575 4.23 9.96 38.64
CA ALA A 575 5.15 10.06 37.50
C ALA A 575 6.60 10.29 37.96
N GLN A 576 6.79 11.03 39.05
CA GLN A 576 8.10 11.23 39.67
C GLN A 576 8.63 9.93 40.32
N ASP A 577 7.76 9.20 41.03
CA ASP A 577 8.09 7.90 41.63
C ASP A 577 8.45 6.87 40.55
N LEU A 578 7.71 6.87 39.44
CA LEU A 578 7.99 6.01 38.29
C LEU A 578 9.35 6.34 37.66
N LEU A 579 9.69 7.62 37.52
CA LEU A 579 10.98 8.05 37.00
C LEU A 579 12.14 7.64 37.92
N LEU A 580 11.97 7.76 39.24
CA LEU A 580 12.96 7.36 40.23
C LEU A 580 13.18 5.84 40.25
N PHE A 581 12.13 5.05 40.00
CA PHE A 581 12.23 3.59 39.94
C PHE A 581 13.14 3.12 38.79
N PHE A 582 13.10 3.77 37.63
CA PHE A 582 13.84 3.37 36.42
C PHE A 582 15.20 4.09 36.25
N HIS A 583 15.80 4.63 37.31
CA HIS A 583 17.02 5.47 37.27
C HIS A 583 18.35 4.75 36.92
N VAL A 584 18.32 3.74 36.05
CA VAL A 584 19.44 2.90 35.56
C VAL A 584 19.84 3.42 34.14
N PRO A 585 21.06 3.20 33.60
CA PRO A 585 21.70 4.14 32.66
C PRO A 585 20.93 4.36 31.35
N GLU A 586 21.22 5.50 30.70
CA GLU A 586 20.56 6.12 29.52
C GLU A 586 20.18 5.17 28.36
N THR A 587 20.72 3.96 28.33
CA THR A 587 20.45 2.95 27.30
C THR A 587 19.19 2.11 27.53
N ASP A 588 18.55 2.15 28.71
CA ASP A 588 17.31 1.39 28.96
C ASP A 588 16.09 2.09 28.34
N PRO A 589 15.40 1.48 27.35
CA PRO A 589 14.21 2.07 26.75
C PRO A 589 13.08 2.34 27.77
N ARG A 590 13.05 1.61 28.90
CA ARG A 590 12.06 1.81 29.96
C ARG A 590 12.28 3.12 30.71
N ALA A 591 13.53 3.48 30.99
CA ALA A 591 13.91 4.73 31.62
C ALA A 591 13.49 5.92 30.73
N TYR A 592 13.73 5.82 29.42
CA TYR A 592 13.28 6.82 28.45
C TYR A 592 11.76 7.04 28.52
N TRP A 593 10.95 5.98 28.48
CA TRP A 593 9.49 6.14 28.50
C TRP A 593 8.96 6.62 29.86
N ALA A 594 9.60 6.25 30.98
CA ALA A 594 9.28 6.82 32.29
C ALA A 594 9.55 8.34 32.32
N GLN A 595 10.67 8.79 31.73
CA GLN A 595 10.97 10.22 31.55
C GLN A 595 9.92 10.92 30.69
N GLN A 596 9.46 10.29 29.61
CA GLN A 596 8.40 10.86 28.77
C GLN A 596 7.07 10.99 29.51
N VAL A 597 6.70 10.02 30.36
CA VAL A 597 5.51 10.14 31.22
C VAL A 597 5.65 11.32 32.17
N ALA A 598 6.79 11.45 32.85
CA ALA A 598 7.05 12.56 33.77
C ALA A 598 7.00 13.93 33.06
N LYS A 599 7.64 14.04 31.89
CA LYS A 599 7.61 15.25 31.04
C LYS A 599 6.19 15.63 30.65
N GLN A 600 5.40 14.67 30.18
CA GLN A 600 4.03 14.88 29.73
C GLN A 600 3.11 15.31 30.89
N VAL A 601 3.19 14.64 32.04
CA VAL A 601 2.43 14.99 33.25
C VAL A 601 2.82 16.37 33.77
N ALA A 602 4.10 16.72 33.76
CA ALA A 602 4.57 18.04 34.17
C ALA A 602 4.05 19.14 33.25
N ALA A 603 4.09 18.92 31.92
CA ALA A 603 3.59 19.89 30.94
C ALA A 603 2.09 20.15 31.13
N TRP A 604 1.27 19.11 31.27
CA TRP A 604 -0.16 19.27 31.55
C TRP A 604 -0.44 19.97 32.89
N ASN A 605 0.35 19.70 33.93
CA ASN A 605 0.25 20.41 35.20
C ASN A 605 0.63 21.90 35.10
N ALA A 606 1.55 22.25 34.20
CA ALA A 606 1.90 23.64 33.91
C ALA A 606 0.75 24.36 33.20
N VAL A 607 0.09 23.71 32.23
CA VAL A 607 -1.15 24.22 31.59
C VAL A 607 -2.25 24.46 32.62
N ILE A 608 -2.47 23.51 33.54
CA ILE A 608 -3.45 23.68 34.63
C ILE A 608 -3.09 24.91 35.47
N GLY A 609 -1.83 25.01 35.90
CA GLY A 609 -1.38 26.14 36.73
C GLY A 609 -1.48 27.50 36.03
N LYS A 610 -1.32 27.54 34.70
CA LYS A 610 -1.35 28.76 33.90
C LYS A 610 -2.77 29.21 33.56
N TYR A 611 -3.63 28.30 33.12
CA TYR A 611 -4.94 28.65 32.55
C TYR A 611 -6.14 28.26 33.44
N PHE A 612 -5.98 27.29 34.34
CA PHE A 612 -7.09 26.69 35.09
C PHE A 612 -7.04 26.99 36.60
N LYS A 613 -6.14 27.88 37.05
CA LYS A 613 -6.12 28.35 38.44
C LYS A 613 -7.47 28.90 38.92
N PRO A 614 -8.25 29.66 38.10
CA PRO A 614 -9.59 30.09 38.51
C PRO A 614 -10.56 28.91 38.71
N VAL A 615 -10.46 27.86 37.88
CA VAL A 615 -11.26 26.63 38.04
C VAL A 615 -10.91 25.92 39.35
N GLU A 616 -9.63 25.79 39.67
CA GLU A 616 -9.18 25.20 40.95
C GLU A 616 -9.71 25.98 42.16
N ILE A 617 -9.80 27.31 42.08
CA ILE A 617 -10.43 28.14 43.12
C ILE A 617 -11.93 27.84 43.23
N LEU A 618 -12.64 27.77 42.10
CA LEU A 618 -14.09 27.50 42.08
C LEU A 618 -14.44 26.07 42.52
N MET A 619 -13.50 25.13 42.42
CA MET A 619 -13.66 23.76 42.94
C MET A 619 -13.67 23.70 44.48
N ALA A 620 -13.25 24.76 45.19
CA ALA A 620 -13.25 24.80 46.65
C ALA A 620 -14.67 24.63 47.26
N PRO A 621 -14.79 24.18 48.53
CA PRO A 621 -16.08 23.89 49.16
C PRO A 621 -17.03 25.10 49.12
N PRO A 622 -18.33 24.89 48.82
CA PRO A 622 -19.28 25.98 48.61
C PRO A 622 -19.54 26.86 49.84
N SER A 623 -19.16 26.45 51.06
CA SER A 623 -19.36 27.24 52.28
C SER A 623 -18.70 28.62 52.25
N GLN A 624 -17.58 28.78 51.55
CA GLN A 624 -16.92 30.09 51.37
C GLN A 624 -17.66 30.98 50.35
N LEU A 625 -18.24 30.36 49.32
CA LEU A 625 -18.97 31.03 48.23
C LEU A 625 -20.45 31.25 48.53
N MET A 626 -21.03 30.53 49.50
CA MET A 626 -22.41 30.73 49.99
C MET A 626 -22.62 32.13 50.58
N SER A 627 -21.55 32.79 51.02
CA SER A 627 -21.58 34.19 51.48
C SER A 627 -21.82 35.22 50.37
N LEU A 628 -21.86 34.81 49.10
CA LEU A 628 -22.00 35.66 47.91
C LEU A 628 -23.39 35.59 47.24
N GLY A 629 -24.33 34.79 47.79
CA GLY A 629 -25.72 34.70 47.32
C GLY A 629 -25.98 33.68 46.19
N GLU A 630 -27.26 33.48 45.87
CA GLU A 630 -27.74 32.46 44.92
C GLU A 630 -27.24 32.69 43.48
N ALA A 631 -27.17 33.96 43.05
CA ALA A 631 -26.63 34.32 41.74
C ALA A 631 -25.14 33.91 41.59
N ALA A 632 -24.33 33.99 42.65
CA ALA A 632 -22.94 33.57 42.60
C ALA A 632 -22.81 32.04 42.43
N HIS A 633 -23.78 31.26 42.90
CA HIS A 633 -23.83 29.81 42.70
C HIS A 633 -24.12 29.43 41.26
N GLU A 634 -25.06 30.12 40.61
CA GLU A 634 -25.32 29.96 39.16
C GLU A 634 -24.11 30.31 38.33
N ARG A 635 -23.50 31.48 38.58
CA ARG A 635 -22.29 31.91 37.84
C ARG A 635 -21.10 30.97 38.04
N ARG A 636 -20.96 30.36 39.23
CA ARG A 636 -19.97 29.31 39.47
C ARG A 636 -20.23 28.07 38.62
N ARG A 637 -21.48 27.60 38.53
CA ARG A 637 -21.83 26.47 37.67
C ARG A 637 -21.56 26.79 36.19
N ASP A 638 -21.92 27.98 35.74
CA ASP A 638 -21.64 28.45 34.39
C ASP A 638 -20.14 28.47 34.09
N ALA A 639 -19.33 28.97 35.03
CA ALA A 639 -17.87 29.03 34.89
C ALA A 639 -17.21 27.65 34.84
N LEU A 640 -17.71 26.68 35.62
CA LEU A 640 -17.21 25.30 35.59
C LEU A 640 -17.65 24.53 34.33
N ALA A 641 -18.81 24.88 33.77
CA ALA A 641 -19.30 24.32 32.50
C ALA A 641 -18.73 25.03 31.26
N ALA A 642 -18.06 26.18 31.43
CA ALA A 642 -17.53 26.96 30.34
C ALA A 642 -16.37 26.26 29.63
N THR A 643 -16.25 26.51 28.32
CA THR A 643 -15.09 26.06 27.56
C THR A 643 -13.92 27.04 27.76
N PHE A 644 -12.81 26.53 28.27
CA PHE A 644 -11.55 27.28 28.38
C PHE A 644 -10.74 27.07 27.10
N SER A 645 -10.86 27.98 26.15
CA SER A 645 -10.08 28.01 24.90
C SER A 645 -9.16 29.23 24.86
N LEU A 646 -8.15 29.23 23.97
CA LEU A 646 -7.29 30.41 23.78
C LEU A 646 -8.11 31.65 23.39
N ARG A 647 -9.11 31.49 22.50
CA ARG A 647 -9.99 32.57 22.07
C ARG A 647 -10.83 33.12 23.22
N ASN A 648 -11.42 32.26 24.05
CA ASN A 648 -12.25 32.71 25.17
C ASN A 648 -11.41 33.46 26.21
N ILE A 649 -10.18 32.99 26.47
CA ILE A 649 -9.26 33.65 27.40
C ILE A 649 -8.78 34.99 26.84
N ALA A 650 -8.47 35.07 25.54
CA ALA A 650 -7.86 36.25 24.95
C ALA A 650 -8.87 37.36 24.60
N THR A 651 -10.07 37.01 24.13
CA THR A 651 -10.97 38.00 23.50
C THR A 651 -12.40 37.98 24.03
N GLU A 652 -13.01 36.81 24.25
CA GLU A 652 -14.46 36.72 24.51
C GLU A 652 -14.81 36.76 26.01
N GLY A 653 -13.84 36.52 26.89
CA GLY A 653 -14.07 36.31 28.31
C GLY A 653 -14.67 34.92 28.59
N ILE A 654 -14.51 34.45 29.83
CA ILE A 654 -15.06 33.15 30.24
C ILE A 654 -16.45 33.37 30.86
N PRO A 655 -17.53 32.77 30.30
CA PRO A 655 -18.87 32.83 30.86
C PRO A 655 -18.89 32.43 32.34
N GLY A 656 -19.64 33.15 33.17
CA GLY A 656 -19.70 32.93 34.61
C GLY A 656 -18.51 33.49 35.39
N LEU A 657 -17.28 33.43 34.84
CA LEU A 657 -16.08 33.96 35.49
C LEU A 657 -16.05 35.48 35.53
N VAL A 658 -16.37 36.15 34.41
CA VAL A 658 -16.38 37.63 34.32
C VAL A 658 -17.38 38.25 35.31
N PRO A 659 -18.63 37.77 35.44
CA PRO A 659 -19.55 38.23 36.49
C PRO A 659 -19.05 37.98 37.92
N LEU A 660 -18.41 36.83 38.19
CA LEU A 660 -17.88 36.52 39.53
C LEU A 660 -16.76 37.49 39.94
N LEU A 661 -15.91 37.91 39.00
CA LEU A 661 -14.90 38.94 39.25
C LEU A 661 -15.54 40.30 39.57
N ALA A 662 -16.64 40.66 38.90
CA ALA A 662 -17.36 41.90 39.17
C ALA A 662 -17.99 41.93 40.58
N PHE A 663 -18.53 40.80 41.06
CA PHE A 663 -19.03 40.68 42.44
C PHE A 663 -17.93 40.82 43.50
N HIS A 664 -16.70 40.40 43.19
CA HIS A 664 -15.56 40.61 44.10
C HIS A 664 -15.18 42.10 44.18
N GLY A 665 -15.16 42.81 43.05
CA GLY A 665 -14.85 44.25 43.00
C GLY A 665 -15.89 45.13 43.70
N GLN A 666 -17.18 44.77 43.67
CA GLN A 666 -18.23 45.51 44.37
C GLN A 666 -18.16 45.44 45.91
N ARG A 667 -17.44 44.46 46.48
CA ARG A 667 -17.25 44.35 47.93
C ARG A 667 -16.10 45.23 48.47
N GLU A 668 -15.23 45.75 47.60
CA GLU A 668 -14.11 46.62 48.00
C GLU A 668 -14.44 48.13 47.95
N GLU A 669 -15.60 48.52 47.41
CA GLU A 669 -16.12 49.88 47.61
C GLU A 669 -16.81 49.98 48.98
N PRO A 670 -16.40 50.92 49.86
CA PRO A 670 -17.10 51.12 51.12
C PRO A 670 -18.50 51.66 50.81
N GLU A 671 -19.53 50.98 51.31
CA GLU A 671 -20.88 51.53 51.38
C GLU A 671 -20.82 52.87 52.14
N LEU A 672 -20.80 53.98 51.40
CA LEU A 672 -21.08 55.30 51.95
C LEU A 672 -22.59 55.34 52.26
N PRO A 673 -23.00 55.73 53.48
CA PRO A 673 -24.41 55.81 53.81
C PRO A 673 -25.06 56.93 52.99
N GLN A 674 -26.20 56.62 52.37
CA GLN A 674 -26.98 57.60 51.61
C GLN A 674 -27.65 58.63 52.55
N PRO A 675 -27.86 59.88 52.07
CA PRO A 675 -28.37 61.00 52.87
C PRO A 675 -29.85 60.91 53.25
#